data_AF-A0A669PCM8-F1
#
_entry.id   AF-A0A669PCM8-F1
#
_cell.length_a   1.000
_cell.length_b   1.000
_cell.length_c   1.000
_cell.angle_alpha   90.00
_cell.angle_beta   90.00
_cell.angle_gamma   90.00
#
_symmetry.space_group_name_H-M   'P 1'
#
loop_
_entity.id
_entity.type
_entity.pdbx_description
1 polymer ?
#
loop_
_entity_poly.entity_id
_entity_poly.type
_entity_poly.pdbx_seq_one_letter_code
_entity_poly.pdbx_strand_id
1 'polypeptide(L)'
;MENFILYEEIGRGNKTIVYKGRRKGTINFVAILCTDKCKRAEITNWVRLTHEIRHKNIVTFHEWYETSNHLWLVMELCTGGSLESVIAQDEHLPEDVVREFGVDLITGLHHIHNLGIVFCELTPGKILLEGPGTLKFSNFCLAKADGENLEEFFALVGSEEAGGDVVESTPQRHLKNRLRGSPLYTAPEVIKGEDFSKSSDLWSLGCLLYEMFSGRPPFFSENSSELIEKILYEDPLPPRPKGSAFQKPSAEFTSLLDGLLQKDPQKRLNWTDILQHPFWKDSLSHCDGDSSDSQGSSTEDLESWNTKGPEDACTNLSPSRADNKLLRNSFKIVENPTELRPKNAVGGSNESIFLLSSRPTPRTSTAVQATDVTIAPIQNSPQKDSSMTRAKNVCSSQQDMESALKELIYTESDLIVTPIIDNPKIMKQVPVRFDSKALHVPAYSAEKLSSLKDADWNDFLHQACLLLDSTEKNPGTARSKLNLLSYLCTVAGHREVASRLINSQLFPVLIQQLRAATNWDIRAKVARVIGLLALHTSELGESIPVSEAFIILTELIRENFRNSKLKQCLLPALGELLYLVASKEVKKEHPRECLVVPSAAYTVLMRCLREGEDRIVNHLAAKIIENVCTTLSCYAQGFITGEIGPVLWYLFTHSTIDSLKITAVSALCRITRYSPSAFQSVIEKVGLTAVLNSLLTGICKIQQYMLTMFSAMLSCGIHLQRLIQEKEFVTTIIRLLESPSTFIRAKAFLVLLQVLINSREMLLLSCQARLVMYIERDSRKTTAGKEQQSGNEYLSKCLDLLIHHIVRELPGILGDILNTLTNVSGRKHPSTVQAKQLKMCLPMMPVVLHLVTSQVFRPRIVSEEFLFNYGTLLNFIRSIESGETNLDGAIGPAASEELIKNTLSTFEAITLHPALLTIHHLTVESCILPPLVSLVHSQNVEWRLFSLRLLSETTSLLLNHKVMAEEKEESLDSNRKLLSLIRDSLLPQYEYILMAPDPVPLYALKLLVALTEHSPSSVSLLEENHLFPPLFQVILEHQDNILGNTMQTAVALLNNVVANKSTKMMLLFAEGLAPHICNLLIETVALYLEADDKSSTKTANALLLSLLDILHCMLMYTTNIVRQTLQLPSEDTEIFENASRCLSLLVQLYGGNSQESMTPENMGSFAEVLKSRKDTRHRKVLLRIIKRLITSNEKCLESLKSDGDALLCALQSLAQPASSHADVAVASLASEILRTVAHENPKLTK
;
A
#
# COMPACT_ATOMS: atom_id res chain seq x y z
N MET A 1 -5.32 -13.67 -4.55
CA MET A 1 -6.04 -14.94 -4.83
C MET A 1 -5.16 -16.14 -5.19
N GLU A 2 -3.95 -15.96 -5.77
CA GLU A 2 -3.07 -17.08 -6.17
C GLU A 2 -2.66 -18.03 -5.04
N ASN A 3 -2.64 -17.55 -3.79
CA ASN A 3 -2.30 -18.32 -2.58
C ASN A 3 -3.43 -19.22 -2.08
N PHE A 4 -4.62 -19.20 -2.70
CA PHE A 4 -5.77 -19.95 -2.23
C PHE A 4 -6.28 -20.89 -3.31
N ILE A 5 -6.77 -22.05 -2.90
CA ILE A 5 -7.58 -22.96 -3.71
C ILE A 5 -9.02 -22.68 -3.33
N LEU A 6 -9.85 -22.32 -4.31
CA LEU A 6 -11.29 -22.20 -4.13
C LEU A 6 -11.92 -23.58 -4.34
N TYR A 7 -12.87 -23.92 -3.48
CA TYR A 7 -13.68 -25.12 -3.55
C TYR A 7 -15.14 -24.74 -3.86
N GLU A 8 -16.10 -25.37 -3.20
CA GLU A 8 -17.52 -25.11 -3.37
C GLU A 8 -17.93 -23.69 -2.90
N GLU A 9 -18.98 -23.18 -3.54
CA GLU A 9 -19.74 -22.04 -3.03
C GLU A 9 -20.50 -22.47 -1.78
N ILE A 10 -20.35 -21.71 -0.69
CA ILE A 10 -20.99 -21.96 0.60
C ILE A 10 -22.05 -20.90 0.95
N GLY A 11 -22.12 -19.81 0.19
CA GLY A 11 -23.13 -18.77 0.37
C GLY A 11 -23.14 -17.76 -0.77
N ARG A 12 -24.31 -17.13 -1.00
CA ARG A 12 -24.52 -16.12 -2.02
C ARG A 12 -25.39 -15.00 -1.50
N GLY A 13 -25.02 -13.77 -1.83
CA GLY A 13 -25.79 -12.56 -1.58
C GLY A 13 -25.82 -11.64 -2.80
N ASN A 14 -26.44 -10.48 -2.66
CA ASN A 14 -26.51 -9.49 -3.73
C ASN A 14 -25.10 -9.05 -4.15
N LYS A 15 -24.67 -9.37 -5.39
CA LYS A 15 -23.32 -9.09 -5.92
C LYS A 15 -22.16 -9.63 -5.06
N THR A 16 -22.41 -10.68 -4.29
CA THR A 16 -21.41 -11.28 -3.39
C THR A 16 -21.55 -12.80 -3.38
N ILE A 17 -20.43 -13.51 -3.48
CA ILE A 17 -20.38 -14.98 -3.43
C ILE A 17 -19.30 -15.39 -2.44
N VAL A 18 -19.59 -16.34 -1.56
CA VAL A 18 -18.65 -16.87 -0.56
C VAL A 18 -18.27 -18.29 -0.94
N TYR A 19 -16.97 -18.53 -1.08
CA TYR A 19 -16.40 -19.84 -1.37
C TYR A 19 -15.71 -20.40 -0.14
N LYS A 20 -15.77 -21.72 0.01
CA LYS A 20 -14.79 -22.41 0.85
C LYS A 20 -13.44 -22.35 0.15
N GLY A 21 -12.42 -21.93 0.89
CA GLY A 21 -11.06 -21.83 0.42
C GLY A 21 -10.10 -22.64 1.26
N ARG A 22 -8.95 -22.99 0.69
CA ARG A 22 -7.79 -23.46 1.47
C ARG A 22 -6.56 -22.71 1.05
N ARG A 23 -5.76 -22.30 2.02
CA ARG A 23 -4.45 -21.71 1.73
C ARG A 23 -3.51 -22.76 1.15
N LYS A 24 -2.92 -22.46 0.00
CA LYS A 24 -1.92 -23.32 -0.65
C LYS A 24 -0.70 -23.43 0.25
N GLY A 25 -0.22 -24.66 0.41
CA GLY A 25 0.91 -24.96 1.29
C GLY A 25 0.53 -25.24 2.76
N THR A 26 -0.71 -25.00 3.17
CA THR A 26 -1.21 -25.35 4.52
C THR A 26 -2.52 -26.13 4.46
N ILE A 27 -2.96 -26.66 5.60
CA ILE A 27 -4.27 -27.33 5.74
C ILE A 27 -5.34 -26.38 6.26
N ASN A 28 -5.06 -25.08 6.33
CA ASN A 28 -5.94 -24.08 6.87
C ASN A 28 -7.06 -23.76 5.86
N PHE A 29 -8.29 -24.11 6.24
CA PHE A 29 -9.49 -23.74 5.50
C PHE A 29 -9.97 -22.35 5.91
N VAL A 30 -10.50 -21.61 4.95
CA VAL A 30 -10.93 -20.20 5.08
C VAL A 30 -12.23 -19.98 4.33
N ALA A 31 -13.00 -18.97 4.70
CA ALA A 31 -14.08 -18.43 3.90
C ALA A 31 -13.54 -17.31 3.00
N ILE A 32 -13.82 -17.37 1.71
CA ILE A 32 -13.35 -16.40 0.71
C ILE A 32 -14.58 -15.72 0.09
N LEU A 33 -14.85 -14.49 0.52
CA LEU A 33 -15.90 -13.64 -0.01
C LEU A 33 -15.38 -12.91 -1.25
N CYS A 34 -16.07 -13.08 -2.38
CA CYS A 34 -15.85 -12.39 -3.64
C CYS A 34 -17.00 -11.40 -3.89
N THR A 35 -16.72 -10.14 -4.18
CA THR A 35 -17.76 -9.12 -4.39
C THR A 35 -17.35 -8.10 -5.46
N ASP A 36 -18.34 -7.46 -6.09
CA ASP A 36 -18.12 -6.38 -7.04
C ASP A 36 -17.39 -5.19 -6.40
N LYS A 37 -16.55 -4.50 -7.18
CA LYS A 37 -15.84 -3.27 -6.73
C LYS A 37 -16.78 -2.14 -6.28
N CYS A 38 -18.03 -2.13 -6.74
CA CYS A 38 -19.02 -1.16 -6.29
C CYS A 38 -19.34 -1.23 -4.77
N LYS A 39 -18.94 -2.33 -4.09
CA LYS A 39 -19.06 -2.51 -2.64
C LYS A 39 -17.78 -2.16 -1.85
N ARG A 40 -16.86 -1.39 -2.44
CA ARG A 40 -15.58 -1.07 -1.79
C ARG A 40 -15.76 -0.38 -0.45
N ALA A 41 -16.67 0.59 -0.34
CA ALA A 41 -16.91 1.31 0.90
C ALA A 41 -17.31 0.35 2.03
N GLU A 42 -18.23 -0.59 1.76
CA GLU A 42 -18.69 -1.58 2.71
C GLU A 42 -17.56 -2.55 3.14
N ILE A 43 -16.74 -3.02 2.19
CA ILE A 43 -15.63 -3.94 2.49
C ILE A 43 -14.49 -3.23 3.23
N THR A 44 -14.14 -2.01 2.83
CA THR A 44 -13.13 -1.20 3.55
C THR A 44 -13.60 -0.89 4.97
N ASN A 45 -14.88 -0.61 5.16
CA ASN A 45 -15.47 -0.40 6.48
C ASN A 45 -15.36 -1.65 7.37
N TRP A 46 -15.65 -2.82 6.81
CA TRP A 46 -15.47 -4.07 7.54
C TRP A 46 -14.00 -4.26 7.93
N VAL A 47 -13.08 -4.17 6.97
CA VAL A 47 -11.65 -4.42 7.20
C VAL A 47 -11.08 -3.47 8.26
N ARG A 48 -11.37 -2.16 8.18
CA ARG A 48 -10.83 -1.19 9.16
C ARG A 48 -11.26 -1.53 10.59
N LEU A 49 -12.50 -1.99 10.77
CA LEU A 49 -13.06 -2.29 12.09
C LEU A 49 -12.54 -3.61 12.65
N THR A 50 -12.30 -4.63 11.81
CA THR A 50 -12.00 -5.99 12.30
C THR A 50 -10.55 -6.45 12.13
N HIS A 51 -9.68 -5.68 11.45
CA HIS A 51 -8.33 -6.16 11.12
C HIS A 51 -7.50 -6.59 12.34
N GLU A 52 -7.57 -5.83 13.43
CA GLU A 52 -6.87 -6.07 14.70
C GLU A 52 -7.70 -6.88 15.73
N ILE A 53 -9.00 -7.10 15.47
CA ILE A 53 -9.86 -7.79 16.43
C ILE A 53 -9.56 -9.30 16.41
N ARG A 54 -9.29 -9.86 17.58
CA ARG A 54 -9.13 -11.30 17.83
C ARG A 54 -9.97 -11.69 19.03
N HIS A 55 -11.13 -12.30 18.79
CA HIS A 55 -12.06 -12.68 19.83
C HIS A 55 -12.81 -13.95 19.45
N LYS A 56 -13.08 -14.86 20.40
CA LYS A 56 -13.69 -16.17 20.12
C LYS A 56 -15.05 -16.07 19.43
N ASN A 57 -15.82 -15.02 19.72
CA ASN A 57 -17.16 -14.77 19.15
C ASN A 57 -17.14 -13.77 17.98
N ILE A 58 -16.01 -13.47 17.36
CA ILE A 58 -15.95 -12.56 16.19
C ILE A 58 -15.17 -13.28 15.09
N VAL A 59 -15.73 -13.34 13.88
CA VAL A 59 -15.07 -13.99 12.74
C VAL A 59 -13.73 -13.31 12.48
N THR A 60 -12.65 -14.11 12.51
CA THR A 60 -11.30 -13.57 12.35
C THR A 60 -11.06 -13.13 10.91
N PHE A 61 -10.67 -11.86 10.74
CA PHE A 61 -10.15 -11.36 9.48
C PHE A 61 -8.73 -11.90 9.24
N HIS A 62 -8.46 -12.40 8.02
CA HIS A 62 -7.12 -12.82 7.63
C HIS A 62 -6.48 -11.86 6.63
N GLU A 63 -7.06 -11.73 5.43
CA GLU A 63 -6.47 -10.98 4.32
C GLU A 63 -7.56 -10.46 3.38
N TRP A 64 -7.26 -9.45 2.58
CA TRP A 64 -8.13 -9.00 1.48
C TRP A 64 -7.32 -8.58 0.26
N TYR A 65 -7.93 -8.74 -0.91
CA TYR A 65 -7.30 -8.57 -2.22
C TYR A 65 -8.22 -7.84 -3.18
N GLU A 66 -7.62 -7.22 -4.19
CA GLU A 66 -8.33 -6.64 -5.32
C GLU A 66 -7.81 -7.25 -6.63
N THR A 67 -8.72 -7.76 -7.46
CA THR A 67 -8.44 -8.18 -8.84
C THR A 67 -8.96 -7.15 -9.84
N SER A 68 -8.84 -7.43 -11.14
CA SER A 68 -9.36 -6.54 -12.20
C SER A 68 -10.83 -6.17 -11.99
N ASN A 69 -11.67 -7.14 -11.59
CA ASN A 69 -13.13 -6.97 -11.56
C ASN A 69 -13.77 -7.14 -10.18
N HIS A 70 -13.07 -7.70 -9.18
CA HIS A 70 -13.67 -8.06 -7.90
C HIS A 70 -12.77 -7.70 -6.71
N LEU A 71 -13.40 -7.46 -5.55
CA LEU A 71 -12.77 -7.44 -4.24
C LEU A 71 -12.93 -8.82 -3.59
N TRP A 72 -11.89 -9.25 -2.89
CA TRP A 72 -11.84 -10.55 -2.23
C TRP A 72 -11.48 -10.37 -0.76
N LEU A 73 -12.31 -10.89 0.14
CA LEU A 73 -12.12 -10.85 1.58
C LEU A 73 -11.95 -12.29 2.11
N VAL A 74 -10.83 -12.57 2.77
CA VAL A 74 -10.47 -13.87 3.33
C VAL A 74 -10.61 -13.83 4.84
N MET A 75 -11.43 -14.73 5.36
CA MET A 75 -11.81 -14.80 6.77
C MET A 75 -11.78 -16.23 7.27
N GLU A 76 -11.91 -16.40 8.58
CA GLU A 76 -12.14 -17.68 9.24
C GLU A 76 -13.35 -18.40 8.66
N LEU A 77 -13.24 -19.73 8.48
CA LEU A 77 -14.33 -20.57 7.99
C LEU A 77 -15.18 -21.09 9.15
N CYS A 78 -16.43 -20.61 9.24
CA CYS A 78 -17.44 -21.17 10.14
C CYS A 78 -18.24 -22.26 9.41
N THR A 79 -18.07 -23.53 9.80
CA THR A 79 -18.68 -24.68 9.10
C THR A 79 -20.12 -25.00 9.53
N GLY A 80 -20.61 -24.42 10.62
CA GLY A 80 -21.94 -24.69 11.19
C GLY A 80 -23.08 -23.91 10.53
N GLY A 81 -22.81 -23.10 9.50
CA GLY A 81 -23.82 -22.28 8.83
C GLY A 81 -24.21 -21.03 9.61
N SER A 82 -25.29 -20.36 9.19
CA SER A 82 -25.84 -19.20 9.88
C SER A 82 -26.83 -19.60 10.98
N LEU A 83 -26.94 -18.77 12.01
CA LEU A 83 -27.96 -18.94 13.06
C LEU A 83 -29.38 -18.90 12.47
N GLU A 84 -29.61 -18.13 11.41
CA GLU A 84 -30.85 -18.16 10.62
C GLU A 84 -31.20 -19.58 10.11
N SER A 85 -30.20 -20.31 9.60
CA SER A 85 -30.40 -21.66 9.10
C SER A 85 -30.72 -22.64 10.24
N VAL A 86 -30.11 -22.45 11.41
CA VAL A 86 -30.36 -23.27 12.60
C VAL A 86 -31.79 -23.06 13.11
N ILE A 87 -32.22 -21.80 13.27
CA ILE A 87 -33.59 -21.47 13.70
C ILE A 87 -34.61 -21.99 12.68
N ALA A 88 -34.32 -21.89 11.38
CA ALA A 88 -35.21 -22.40 10.34
C ALA A 88 -35.30 -23.94 10.31
N GLN A 89 -34.23 -24.64 10.67
CA GLN A 89 -34.19 -26.11 10.71
C GLN A 89 -34.86 -26.69 11.96
N ASP A 90 -34.53 -26.13 13.12
CA ASP A 90 -35.04 -26.63 14.41
C ASP A 90 -36.43 -26.07 14.74
N GLU A 91 -36.91 -25.10 13.96
CA GLU A 91 -38.09 -24.25 14.17
C GLU A 91 -38.03 -23.40 15.44
N HIS A 92 -37.49 -23.92 16.54
CA HIS A 92 -37.28 -23.23 17.80
C HIS A 92 -36.14 -23.89 18.60
N LEU A 93 -35.43 -23.11 19.41
CA LEU A 93 -34.35 -23.61 20.25
C LEU A 93 -34.79 -23.78 21.73
N PRO A 94 -34.39 -24.86 22.41
CA PRO A 94 -34.60 -25.00 23.85
C PRO A 94 -33.96 -23.85 24.63
N GLU A 95 -34.57 -23.43 25.74
CA GLU A 95 -34.08 -22.29 26.54
C GLU A 95 -32.62 -22.43 26.96
N ASP A 96 -32.17 -23.64 27.29
CA ASP A 96 -30.78 -23.86 27.68
C ASP A 96 -29.79 -23.64 26.53
N VAL A 97 -30.18 -23.99 25.30
CA VAL A 97 -29.40 -23.67 24.09
C VAL A 97 -29.44 -22.17 23.80
N VAL A 98 -30.62 -21.53 23.98
CA VAL A 98 -30.75 -20.07 23.85
C VAL A 98 -29.85 -19.35 24.85
N ARG A 99 -29.70 -19.87 26.07
CA ARG A 99 -28.80 -19.35 27.09
C ARG A 99 -27.34 -19.50 26.69
N GLU A 100 -26.92 -20.68 26.23
CA GLU A 100 -25.55 -20.93 25.79
C GLU A 100 -25.16 -20.02 24.61
N PHE A 101 -26.01 -19.96 23.59
CA PHE A 101 -25.83 -19.08 22.45
C PHE A 101 -25.91 -17.60 22.86
N GLY A 102 -26.78 -17.25 23.79
CA GLY A 102 -26.88 -15.90 24.34
C GLY A 102 -25.61 -15.43 25.07
N VAL A 103 -24.92 -16.34 25.77
CA VAL A 103 -23.62 -16.05 26.40
C VAL A 103 -22.58 -15.68 25.34
N ASP A 104 -22.52 -16.41 24.23
CA ASP A 104 -21.60 -16.10 23.12
C ASP A 104 -21.92 -14.77 22.45
N LEU A 105 -23.20 -14.49 22.21
CA LEU A 105 -23.65 -13.22 21.64
C LEU A 105 -23.30 -12.03 22.54
N ILE A 106 -23.52 -12.15 23.86
CA ILE A 106 -23.18 -11.11 24.83
C ILE A 106 -21.67 -10.92 24.91
N THR A 107 -20.90 -12.00 25.01
CA THR A 107 -19.45 -11.90 25.13
C THR A 107 -18.86 -11.21 23.89
N GLY A 108 -19.33 -11.56 22.69
CA GLY A 108 -18.92 -10.91 21.45
C GLY A 108 -19.35 -9.44 21.36
N LEU A 109 -20.63 -9.14 21.61
CA LEU A 109 -21.16 -7.78 21.49
C LEU A 109 -20.59 -6.83 22.55
N HIS A 110 -20.36 -7.31 23.77
CA HIS A 110 -19.71 -6.54 24.83
C HIS A 110 -18.28 -6.15 24.44
N HIS A 111 -17.52 -7.08 23.84
CA HIS A 111 -16.19 -6.78 23.31
C HIS A 111 -16.24 -5.71 22.20
N ILE A 112 -17.18 -5.83 21.25
CA ILE A 112 -17.39 -4.84 20.18
C ILE A 112 -17.68 -3.45 20.78
N HIS A 113 -18.59 -3.36 21.74
CA HIS A 113 -18.96 -2.10 22.39
C HIS A 113 -17.83 -1.49 23.24
N ASN A 114 -16.95 -2.31 23.82
CA ASN A 114 -15.77 -1.88 24.59
C ASN A 114 -14.67 -1.29 23.70
N LEU A 115 -14.58 -1.75 22.45
CA LEU A 115 -13.71 -1.15 21.43
C LEU A 115 -14.28 0.16 20.85
N GLY A 116 -15.46 0.59 21.28
CA GLY A 116 -16.12 1.80 20.79
C GLY A 116 -16.80 1.61 19.43
N ILE A 117 -17.15 0.36 19.08
CA ILE A 117 -17.84 0.02 17.83
C ILE A 117 -19.32 -0.24 18.15
N VAL A 118 -20.21 0.21 17.28
CA VAL A 118 -21.63 -0.15 17.24
C VAL A 118 -21.84 -1.06 16.03
N PHE A 119 -22.45 -2.22 16.22
CA PHE A 119 -22.63 -3.24 15.18
C PHE A 119 -23.73 -2.86 14.18
N CYS A 120 -24.76 -2.15 14.64
CA CYS A 120 -25.86 -1.54 13.89
C CYS A 120 -26.83 -2.51 13.18
N GLU A 121 -26.38 -3.68 12.76
CA GLU A 121 -27.21 -4.64 12.02
C GLU A 121 -27.03 -6.06 12.57
N LEU A 122 -27.57 -6.30 13.76
CA LEU A 122 -27.58 -7.61 14.41
C LEU A 122 -28.79 -8.42 13.94
N THR A 123 -28.54 -9.42 13.09
CA THR A 123 -29.56 -10.34 12.55
C THR A 123 -29.07 -11.79 12.57
N PRO A 124 -29.97 -12.80 12.58
CA PRO A 124 -29.56 -14.21 12.60
C PRO A 124 -28.68 -14.61 11.41
N GLY A 125 -28.91 -14.02 10.23
CA GLY A 125 -28.10 -14.29 9.03
C GLY A 125 -26.66 -13.78 9.11
N LYS A 126 -26.36 -12.89 10.06
CA LYS A 126 -25.02 -12.31 10.29
C LYS A 126 -24.27 -12.94 11.46
N ILE A 127 -24.85 -13.94 12.10
CA ILE A 127 -24.19 -14.76 13.13
C ILE A 127 -23.92 -16.15 12.55
N LEU A 128 -22.67 -16.58 12.60
CA LEU A 128 -22.25 -17.90 12.10
C LEU A 128 -21.89 -18.83 13.25
N LEU A 129 -21.98 -20.14 13.01
CA LEU A 129 -21.61 -21.18 13.96
C LEU A 129 -20.27 -21.82 13.56
N GLU A 130 -19.33 -21.88 14.49
CA GLU A 130 -18.12 -22.71 14.37
C GLU A 130 -18.33 -24.04 15.13
N GLY A 131 -18.11 -25.17 14.45
CA GLY A 131 -18.29 -26.49 15.04
C GLY A 131 -19.72 -26.72 15.56
N PRO A 132 -19.89 -27.49 16.67
CA PRO A 132 -21.22 -27.80 17.21
C PRO A 132 -21.84 -26.70 18.09
N GLY A 133 -21.23 -25.53 18.31
CA GLY A 133 -21.87 -24.58 19.24
C GLY A 133 -21.33 -23.16 19.45
N THR A 134 -20.22 -22.72 18.86
CA THR A 134 -19.71 -21.36 19.13
C THR A 134 -20.24 -20.33 18.14
N LEU A 135 -20.99 -19.33 18.62
CA LEU A 135 -21.52 -18.26 17.78
C LEU A 135 -20.50 -17.14 17.54
N LYS A 136 -20.44 -16.65 16.29
CA LYS A 136 -19.53 -15.59 15.86
C LYS A 136 -20.22 -14.51 15.01
N PHE A 137 -19.96 -13.25 15.35
CA PHE A 137 -20.34 -12.08 14.55
C PHE A 137 -19.54 -12.05 13.25
N SER A 138 -20.24 -12.02 12.11
CA SER A 138 -19.61 -12.32 10.80
C SER A 138 -19.78 -11.25 9.72
N ASN A 139 -20.36 -10.08 9.99
CA ASN A 139 -20.56 -9.05 8.97
C ASN A 139 -20.57 -7.63 9.55
N PHE A 140 -19.47 -6.89 9.34
CA PHE A 140 -19.28 -5.52 9.85
C PHE A 140 -19.41 -4.45 8.76
N CYS A 141 -20.07 -4.75 7.63
CA CYS A 141 -20.22 -3.79 6.53
C CYS A 141 -20.91 -2.48 6.94
N LEU A 142 -21.88 -2.55 7.86
CA LEU A 142 -22.66 -1.40 8.35
C LEU A 142 -22.33 -1.02 9.81
N ALA A 143 -21.37 -1.70 10.42
CA ALA A 143 -20.89 -1.33 11.75
C ALA A 143 -20.15 0.01 11.66
N LYS A 144 -20.08 0.75 12.76
CA LYS A 144 -19.43 2.06 12.80
C LYS A 144 -18.82 2.36 14.16
N ALA A 145 -17.90 3.30 14.22
CA ALA A 145 -17.45 3.84 15.50
C ALA A 145 -18.58 4.62 16.17
N ASP A 146 -18.61 4.61 17.50
CA ASP A 146 -19.56 5.38 18.29
C ASP A 146 -19.44 6.89 17.96
N GLY A 147 -20.54 7.51 17.51
CA GLY A 147 -20.58 8.90 17.05
C GLY A 147 -20.10 9.16 15.60
N GLU A 148 -19.77 8.14 14.83
CA GLU A 148 -19.32 8.29 13.43
C GLU A 148 -20.48 8.41 12.44
N ASN A 149 -20.30 9.29 11.45
CA ASN A 149 -21.21 9.38 10.30
C ASN A 149 -20.75 8.44 9.17
N LEU A 150 -21.38 7.27 9.09
CA LEU A 150 -21.04 6.26 8.10
C LEU A 150 -21.32 6.70 6.65
N GLU A 151 -22.25 7.65 6.42
CA GLU A 151 -22.52 8.21 5.09
C GLU A 151 -21.31 8.97 4.55
N GLU A 152 -20.66 9.76 5.41
CA GLU A 152 -19.48 10.56 5.05
C GLU A 152 -18.28 9.66 4.75
N PHE A 153 -18.06 8.61 5.55
CA PHE A 153 -17.02 7.61 5.29
C PHE A 153 -17.22 6.92 3.94
N PHE A 154 -18.45 6.51 3.61
CA PHE A 154 -18.73 5.85 2.32
C PHE A 154 -18.52 6.79 1.13
N ALA A 155 -18.85 8.08 1.28
CA ALA A 155 -18.60 9.10 0.26
C ALA A 155 -17.10 9.32 0.03
N LEU A 156 -16.30 9.38 1.10
CA LEU A 156 -14.85 9.55 1.03
C LEU A 156 -14.18 8.41 0.24
N VAL A 157 -14.48 7.16 0.60
CA VAL A 157 -13.94 5.96 -0.10
C VAL A 157 -14.42 5.89 -1.55
N GLY A 158 -15.63 6.37 -1.85
CA GLY A 158 -16.16 6.42 -3.21
C GLY A 158 -15.47 7.45 -4.12
N SER A 159 -14.87 8.51 -3.55
CA SER A 159 -14.24 9.60 -4.31
C SER A 159 -12.80 9.33 -4.77
N GLU A 160 -12.07 8.43 -4.10
CA GLU A 160 -10.65 8.15 -4.39
C GLU A 160 -10.39 7.42 -5.72
N GLU A 161 -11.41 6.88 -6.40
CA GLU A 161 -11.24 6.05 -7.61
C GLU A 161 -11.64 6.72 -8.92
N ALA A 162 -12.36 7.84 -8.88
CA ALA A 162 -12.68 8.59 -10.09
C ALA A 162 -11.45 9.42 -10.52
N GLY A 163 -10.42 8.74 -11.02
CA GLY A 163 -9.36 9.42 -11.77
C GLY A 163 -9.95 10.04 -13.02
N GLY A 164 -10.02 11.38 -13.07
CA GLY A 164 -10.24 12.21 -14.27
C GLY A 164 -11.50 11.90 -15.09
N ASP A 165 -12.47 12.82 -15.05
CA ASP A 165 -13.63 12.91 -15.94
C ASP A 165 -14.81 11.95 -15.73
N VAL A 166 -15.44 11.99 -14.55
CA VAL A 166 -16.91 12.01 -14.39
C VAL A 166 -17.20 12.66 -13.03
N VAL A 167 -17.77 13.87 -13.01
CA VAL A 167 -18.50 14.36 -11.83
C VAL A 167 -19.94 14.07 -12.16
N GLU A 168 -20.38 12.87 -11.85
CA GLU A 168 -21.79 12.59 -11.67
C GLU A 168 -22.01 12.25 -10.21
N SER A 169 -22.76 13.14 -9.59
CA SER A 169 -23.49 12.92 -8.35
C SER A 169 -24.07 11.51 -8.30
N THR A 170 -23.49 10.63 -7.49
CA THR A 170 -24.23 9.46 -7.01
C THR A 170 -25.40 10.03 -6.20
N PRO A 171 -26.67 9.78 -6.57
CA PRO A 171 -27.79 10.45 -5.91
C PRO A 171 -27.78 10.11 -4.41
N GLN A 172 -27.86 11.12 -3.55
CA GLN A 172 -27.93 10.98 -2.08
C GLN A 172 -28.99 9.93 -1.63
N ARG A 173 -30.05 9.72 -2.43
CA ARG A 173 -31.07 8.67 -2.27
C ARG A 173 -30.53 7.23 -2.39
N HIS A 174 -29.54 6.97 -3.24
CA HIS A 174 -28.94 5.64 -3.39
C HIS A 174 -27.96 5.29 -2.26
N LEU A 175 -27.38 6.29 -1.59
CA LEU A 175 -26.52 6.07 -0.41
C LEU A 175 -27.37 5.73 0.82
N LYS A 176 -28.44 6.49 1.08
CA LYS A 176 -29.40 6.19 2.18
C LYS A 176 -30.06 4.81 2.08
N ASN A 177 -30.37 4.33 0.87
CA ASN A 177 -30.92 2.98 0.68
C ASN A 177 -29.88 1.86 0.88
N ARG A 178 -28.58 2.14 0.72
CA ARG A 178 -27.50 1.17 0.97
C ARG A 178 -27.18 0.98 2.46
N LEU A 179 -27.58 1.94 3.29
CA LEU A 179 -27.31 1.96 4.74
C LEU A 179 -28.47 1.43 5.60
N ARG A 180 -29.62 1.08 5.00
CA ARG A 180 -30.75 0.49 5.74
C ARG A 180 -30.69 -1.04 5.69
N GLY A 181 -30.42 -1.64 6.83
CA GLY A 181 -30.59 -3.08 7.07
C GLY A 181 -32.05 -3.51 7.21
N SER A 182 -32.28 -4.73 7.70
CA SER A 182 -33.64 -5.28 7.92
C SER A 182 -34.38 -4.52 9.05
N PRO A 183 -35.61 -4.03 8.81
CA PRO A 183 -36.38 -3.31 9.83
C PRO A 183 -36.86 -4.20 11.00
N LEU A 184 -36.81 -5.53 10.84
CA LEU A 184 -37.33 -6.50 11.84
C LEU A 184 -36.59 -6.47 13.19
N TYR A 185 -35.34 -6.01 13.19
CA TYR A 185 -34.48 -5.96 14.38
C TYR A 185 -34.10 -4.52 14.76
N THR A 186 -34.60 -3.53 14.03
CA THR A 186 -34.28 -2.11 14.24
C THR A 186 -35.01 -1.58 15.47
N ALA A 187 -34.30 -0.84 16.32
CA ALA A 187 -34.85 -0.26 17.53
C ALA A 187 -35.83 0.91 17.24
N PRO A 188 -36.83 1.16 18.10
CA PRO A 188 -37.84 2.19 17.88
C PRO A 188 -37.27 3.59 17.69
N GLU A 189 -36.21 3.95 18.42
CA GLU A 189 -35.52 5.24 18.30
C GLU A 189 -34.88 5.42 16.92
N VAL A 190 -34.29 4.37 16.35
CA VAL A 190 -33.66 4.40 15.02
C VAL A 190 -34.74 4.51 13.93
N ILE A 191 -35.89 3.86 14.11
CA ILE A 191 -37.05 4.02 13.19
C ILE A 191 -37.57 5.46 13.19
N LYS A 192 -37.53 6.15 14.34
CA LYS A 192 -37.91 7.57 14.47
C LYS A 192 -36.87 8.52 13.87
N GLY A 193 -35.72 8.01 13.44
CA GLY A 193 -34.66 8.79 12.79
C GLY A 193 -33.51 9.19 13.71
N GLU A 194 -33.45 8.66 14.93
CA GLU A 194 -32.24 8.77 15.76
C GLU A 194 -31.13 7.86 15.23
N ASP A 195 -29.90 8.14 15.65
CA ASP A 195 -28.74 7.38 15.19
C ASP A 195 -28.57 6.05 15.95
N PHE A 196 -27.86 5.10 15.36
CA PHE A 196 -27.56 3.83 16.02
C PHE A 196 -26.65 4.04 17.23
N SER A 197 -26.95 3.33 18.31
CA SER A 197 -26.21 3.37 19.57
C SER A 197 -25.99 1.97 20.14
N LYS A 198 -25.16 1.87 21.17
CA LYS A 198 -25.00 0.62 21.93
C LYS A 198 -26.33 0.11 22.47
N SER A 199 -27.23 1.01 22.87
CA SER A 199 -28.57 0.63 23.35
C SER A 199 -29.43 0.04 22.23
N SER A 200 -29.32 0.53 20.99
CA SER A 200 -30.06 -0.04 19.86
C SER A 200 -29.59 -1.44 19.50
N ASP A 201 -28.30 -1.75 19.64
CA ASP A 201 -27.80 -3.12 19.43
C ASP A 201 -28.31 -4.09 20.51
N LEU A 202 -28.49 -3.63 21.75
CA LEU A 202 -29.09 -4.42 22.83
C LEU A 202 -30.57 -4.72 22.57
N TRP A 203 -31.30 -3.81 21.93
CA TRP A 203 -32.65 -4.10 21.44
C TRP A 203 -32.63 -5.21 20.38
N SER A 204 -31.74 -5.12 19.39
CA SER A 204 -31.61 -6.15 18.37
C SER A 204 -31.22 -7.51 18.95
N LEU A 205 -30.40 -7.53 20.01
CA LEU A 205 -30.10 -8.75 20.78
C LEU A 205 -31.36 -9.34 21.43
N GLY A 206 -32.22 -8.50 22.01
CA GLY A 206 -33.52 -8.93 22.54
C GLY A 206 -34.41 -9.57 21.47
N CYS A 207 -34.49 -8.96 20.28
CA CYS A 207 -35.21 -9.53 19.14
C CYS A 207 -34.64 -10.89 18.71
N LEU A 208 -33.31 -11.02 18.68
CA LEU A 208 -32.63 -12.24 18.30
C LEU A 208 -32.86 -13.38 19.30
N LEU A 209 -32.74 -13.11 20.60
CA LEU A 209 -33.01 -14.10 21.66
C LEU A 209 -34.49 -14.55 21.63
N TYR A 210 -35.41 -13.61 21.41
CA TYR A 210 -36.83 -13.91 21.24
C TYR A 210 -37.07 -14.86 20.06
N GLU A 211 -36.43 -14.58 18.92
CA GLU A 211 -36.57 -15.38 17.71
C GLU A 211 -35.96 -16.78 17.87
N MET A 212 -34.79 -16.88 18.49
CA MET A 212 -34.16 -18.18 18.78
C MET A 212 -35.08 -19.10 19.57
N PHE A 213 -35.79 -18.58 20.58
CA PHE A 213 -36.71 -19.37 21.40
C PHE A 213 -38.05 -19.66 20.70
N SER A 214 -38.58 -18.71 19.90
CA SER A 214 -39.94 -18.81 19.37
C SER A 214 -40.05 -19.19 17.89
N GLY A 215 -38.93 -19.17 17.16
CA GLY A 215 -38.87 -19.42 15.72
C GLY A 215 -39.30 -18.25 14.84
N ARG A 216 -39.59 -17.08 15.43
CA ARG A 216 -40.05 -15.90 14.71
C ARG A 216 -39.66 -14.61 15.44
N PRO A 217 -39.41 -13.51 14.72
CA PRO A 217 -39.13 -12.23 15.37
C PRO A 217 -40.33 -11.74 16.20
N PRO A 218 -40.09 -10.90 17.22
CA PRO A 218 -41.15 -10.38 18.10
C PRO A 218 -42.18 -9.53 17.35
N PHE A 219 -41.75 -8.83 16.29
CA PHE A 219 -42.59 -8.00 15.44
C PHE A 219 -42.48 -8.47 14.00
N PHE A 220 -43.63 -8.74 13.37
CA PHE A 220 -43.70 -9.16 11.98
C PHE A 220 -45.00 -8.65 11.33
N SER A 221 -44.89 -8.14 10.11
CA SER A 221 -46.01 -7.89 9.20
C SER A 221 -45.50 -7.96 7.76
N GLU A 222 -46.38 -8.35 6.83
CA GLU A 222 -46.14 -8.28 5.39
C GLU A 222 -46.11 -6.83 4.87
N ASN A 223 -46.76 -5.90 5.59
CA ASN A 223 -46.76 -4.47 5.26
C ASN A 223 -45.70 -3.74 6.10
N SER A 224 -44.77 -3.07 5.44
CA SER A 224 -43.68 -2.31 6.08
C SER A 224 -44.18 -1.20 7.02
N SER A 225 -45.31 -0.56 6.70
CA SER A 225 -45.89 0.50 7.54
C SER A 225 -46.50 -0.07 8.82
N GLU A 226 -47.16 -1.22 8.73
CA GLU A 226 -47.72 -1.93 9.89
C GLU A 226 -46.59 -2.48 10.77
N LEU A 227 -45.52 -3.03 10.18
CA LEU A 227 -44.35 -3.47 10.95
C LEU A 227 -43.73 -2.33 11.77
N ILE A 228 -43.58 -1.15 11.14
CA ILE A 228 -43.08 0.06 11.82
C ILE A 228 -44.03 0.44 12.97
N GLU A 229 -45.34 0.41 12.75
CA GLU A 229 -46.33 0.71 13.79
C GLU A 229 -46.23 -0.26 14.98
N LYS A 230 -46.08 -1.57 14.72
CA LYS A 230 -45.88 -2.59 15.76
C LYS A 230 -44.63 -2.32 16.59
N ILE A 231 -43.49 -2.08 15.93
CA ILE A 231 -42.23 -1.80 16.63
C ILE A 231 -42.35 -0.53 17.48
N LEU A 232 -43.04 0.51 16.99
CA LEU A 232 -43.19 1.78 17.69
C LEU A 232 -44.20 1.74 18.84
N TYR A 233 -45.28 0.97 18.74
CA TYR A 233 -46.43 1.10 19.66
C TYR A 233 -46.94 -0.19 20.31
N GLU A 234 -46.71 -1.37 19.73
CA GLU A 234 -47.17 -2.65 20.32
C GLU A 234 -46.10 -3.28 21.23
N ASP A 235 -46.53 -3.89 22.33
CA ASP A 235 -45.65 -4.71 23.16
C ASP A 235 -45.54 -6.13 22.58
N PRO A 236 -44.36 -6.77 22.62
CA PRO A 236 -44.19 -8.10 22.08
C PRO A 236 -45.03 -9.12 22.85
N LEU A 237 -45.70 -10.02 22.14
CA LEU A 237 -46.36 -11.15 22.77
C LEU A 237 -45.30 -12.04 23.45
N PRO A 238 -45.62 -12.79 24.53
CA PRO A 238 -44.66 -13.72 25.12
C PRO A 238 -44.16 -14.73 24.07
N PRO A 239 -42.86 -15.06 24.05
CA PRO A 239 -42.29 -15.94 23.04
C PRO A 239 -42.91 -17.34 23.18
N ARG A 240 -43.48 -17.85 22.10
CA ARG A 240 -44.16 -19.16 22.04
C ARG A 240 -43.65 -19.97 20.84
N PRO A 241 -43.10 -21.17 21.06
CA PRO A 241 -42.72 -22.09 19.99
C PRO A 241 -43.92 -22.51 19.13
N LYS A 242 -43.69 -22.87 17.87
CA LYS A 242 -44.70 -23.51 17.00
C LYS A 242 -44.77 -25.01 17.30
N GLY A 243 -45.97 -25.56 17.52
CA GLY A 243 -46.19 -26.99 17.78
C GLY A 243 -46.89 -27.29 19.12
N SER A 244 -47.47 -28.50 19.24
CA SER A 244 -48.43 -28.89 20.30
C SER A 244 -47.82 -29.30 21.65
N ALA A 245 -46.50 -29.16 21.86
CA ALA A 245 -45.83 -29.47 23.13
C ALA A 245 -45.30 -28.18 23.80
N PHE A 246 -46.10 -27.61 24.70
CA PHE A 246 -45.84 -26.31 25.33
C PHE A 246 -44.71 -26.37 26.38
N GLN A 247 -43.52 -25.85 26.06
CA GLN A 247 -42.62 -25.28 27.06
C GLN A 247 -42.88 -23.76 27.15
N LYS A 248 -43.27 -23.28 28.34
CA LYS A 248 -43.35 -21.85 28.62
C LYS A 248 -41.94 -21.32 28.90
N PRO A 249 -41.59 -20.11 28.46
CA PRO A 249 -40.32 -19.49 28.82
C PRO A 249 -40.23 -19.33 30.33
N SER A 250 -39.02 -19.45 30.89
CA SER A 250 -38.78 -19.17 32.30
C SER A 250 -39.10 -17.70 32.64
N ALA A 251 -39.36 -17.44 33.92
CA ALA A 251 -39.60 -16.08 34.40
C ALA A 251 -38.35 -15.21 34.19
N GLU A 252 -37.16 -15.80 34.34
CA GLU A 252 -35.89 -15.14 34.11
C GLU A 252 -35.69 -14.79 32.63
N PHE A 253 -36.01 -15.70 31.70
CA PHE A 253 -35.90 -15.39 30.27
C PHE A 253 -36.89 -14.31 29.84
N THR A 254 -38.12 -14.35 30.37
CA THR A 254 -39.14 -13.33 30.12
C THR A 254 -38.70 -11.96 30.65
N SER A 255 -38.18 -11.91 31.89
CA SER A 255 -37.63 -10.69 32.50
C SER A 255 -36.47 -10.08 31.69
N LEU A 256 -35.58 -10.92 31.14
CA LEU A 256 -34.49 -10.46 30.29
C LEU A 256 -35.02 -9.80 29.01
N LEU A 257 -35.97 -10.47 28.33
CA LEU A 257 -36.59 -9.94 27.11
C LEU A 257 -37.36 -8.65 27.38
N ASP A 258 -38.13 -8.58 28.46
CA ASP A 258 -38.87 -7.37 28.86
C ASP A 258 -37.94 -6.18 29.09
N GLY A 259 -36.73 -6.41 29.61
CA GLY A 259 -35.74 -5.36 29.81
C GLY A 259 -34.98 -4.97 28.54
N LEU A 260 -34.69 -5.90 27.62
CA LEU A 260 -34.03 -5.62 26.35
C LEU A 260 -34.97 -4.98 25.31
N LEU A 261 -36.25 -5.36 25.32
CA LEU A 261 -37.28 -4.88 24.40
C LEU A 261 -38.07 -3.68 24.97
N GLN A 262 -37.44 -2.87 25.83
CA GLN A 262 -37.98 -1.57 26.22
C GLN A 262 -37.88 -0.57 25.06
N LYS A 263 -39.02 0.04 24.70
CA LYS A 263 -39.10 1.02 23.60
C LYS A 263 -38.33 2.31 23.89
N ASP A 264 -38.23 2.69 25.16
CA ASP A 264 -37.43 3.82 25.62
C ASP A 264 -35.99 3.34 25.87
N PRO A 265 -34.98 3.81 25.11
CA PRO A 265 -33.60 3.36 25.24
C PRO A 265 -32.97 3.70 26.60
N GLN A 266 -33.51 4.67 27.35
CA GLN A 266 -33.04 5.03 28.69
C GLN A 266 -33.56 4.07 29.77
N LYS A 267 -34.67 3.37 29.50
CA LYS A 267 -35.23 2.34 30.39
C LYS A 267 -34.79 0.93 30.03
N ARG A 268 -34.16 0.77 28.86
CA ARG A 268 -33.62 -0.49 28.38
C ARG A 268 -32.45 -0.93 29.26
N LEU A 269 -32.35 -2.24 29.48
CA LEU A 269 -31.25 -2.84 30.23
C LEU A 269 -29.89 -2.36 29.69
N ASN A 270 -29.03 -1.89 30.59
CA ASN A 270 -27.66 -1.52 30.25
C ASN A 270 -26.72 -2.75 30.37
N TRP A 271 -25.45 -2.59 29.99
CA TRP A 271 -24.48 -3.68 30.06
C TRP A 271 -24.29 -4.26 31.47
N THR A 272 -24.25 -3.42 32.51
CA THR A 272 -24.05 -3.89 33.88
C THR A 272 -25.20 -4.77 34.35
N ASP A 273 -26.44 -4.39 34.01
CA ASP A 273 -27.64 -5.12 34.39
C ASP A 273 -27.79 -6.42 33.57
N ILE A 274 -27.35 -6.43 32.31
CA ILE A 274 -27.37 -7.62 31.44
C ILE A 274 -26.37 -8.68 31.93
N LEU A 275 -25.14 -8.28 32.24
CA LEU A 275 -24.08 -9.21 32.68
C LEU A 275 -24.42 -9.86 34.03
N GLN A 276 -25.15 -9.14 34.89
CA GLN A 276 -25.60 -9.63 36.21
C GLN A 276 -26.99 -10.29 36.17
N HIS A 277 -27.63 -10.39 34.99
CA HIS A 277 -28.99 -10.89 34.90
C HIS A 277 -29.08 -12.39 35.28
N PRO A 278 -30.04 -12.81 36.13
CA PRO A 278 -30.13 -14.18 36.65
C PRO A 278 -30.31 -15.26 35.59
N PHE A 279 -30.78 -14.88 34.39
CA PHE A 279 -30.88 -15.79 33.25
C PHE A 279 -29.54 -16.47 32.91
N TRP A 280 -28.39 -15.83 33.14
CA TRP A 280 -27.08 -16.37 32.76
C TRP A 280 -26.47 -17.35 33.77
N LYS A 281 -27.09 -17.56 34.95
CA LYS A 281 -26.60 -18.49 35.99
C LYS A 281 -25.09 -18.31 36.28
N ASP A 282 -24.64 -17.08 36.48
CA ASP A 282 -23.24 -16.69 36.75
C ASP A 282 -22.20 -17.02 35.66
N SER A 283 -22.63 -17.50 34.48
CA SER A 283 -21.74 -17.87 33.36
C SER A 283 -20.96 -16.69 32.77
N LEU A 284 -21.37 -15.44 33.05
CA LEU A 284 -20.77 -14.20 32.53
C LEU A 284 -19.91 -13.45 33.57
N SER A 285 -19.73 -14.00 34.77
CA SER A 285 -19.00 -13.36 35.89
C SER A 285 -17.49 -13.15 35.65
N HIS A 286 -16.92 -13.75 34.60
CA HIS A 286 -15.51 -13.59 34.21
C HIS A 286 -15.24 -12.43 33.22
N CYS A 287 -16.26 -11.69 32.76
CA CYS A 287 -16.08 -10.63 31.76
C CYS A 287 -15.43 -9.32 32.29
N ASP A 288 -15.24 -9.15 33.59
CA ASP A 288 -14.77 -7.90 34.23
C ASP A 288 -13.27 -7.84 34.58
N GLY A 289 -12.47 -8.87 34.26
CA GLY A 289 -11.04 -8.84 34.56
C GLY A 289 -10.22 -9.77 33.71
N ASP A 290 -9.60 -9.26 32.65
CA ASP A 290 -8.42 -9.91 32.07
C ASP A 290 -7.49 -8.91 31.38
N SER A 291 -6.45 -8.54 32.13
CA SER A 291 -5.16 -8.11 31.61
C SER A 291 -4.06 -8.88 32.34
N SER A 292 -3.96 -10.20 32.15
CA SER A 292 -2.73 -10.99 32.42
C SER A 292 -2.82 -12.45 31.97
N ASP A 293 -2.08 -12.76 30.89
CA ASP A 293 -1.31 -13.98 30.55
C ASP A 293 -1.87 -15.43 30.57
N SER A 294 -1.35 -16.14 29.56
CA SER A 294 -1.48 -17.53 29.09
C SER A 294 -1.16 -18.71 30.04
N GLN A 295 -1.83 -19.87 29.85
CA GLN A 295 -1.28 -21.16 29.34
C GLN A 295 -2.19 -22.39 29.66
N GLY A 296 -2.32 -23.33 28.69
CA GLY A 296 -2.20 -24.78 28.96
C GLY A 296 -3.44 -25.71 28.93
N SER A 297 -3.45 -26.62 27.94
CA SER A 297 -4.12 -27.95 27.75
C SER A 297 -4.53 -28.74 29.03
N SER A 298 -5.50 -29.68 29.11
CA SER A 298 -5.94 -30.76 28.19
C SER A 298 -7.17 -31.56 28.72
N THR A 299 -7.85 -32.29 27.81
CA THR A 299 -8.51 -33.65 27.91
C THR A 299 -9.78 -33.95 28.74
N GLU A 300 -10.78 -34.50 28.02
CA GLU A 300 -11.64 -35.70 28.23
C GLU A 300 -12.42 -35.97 29.54
N ASP A 301 -13.72 -36.28 29.32
CA ASP A 301 -14.64 -37.23 29.98
C ASP A 301 -14.94 -37.22 31.51
N LEU A 302 -16.23 -36.93 31.77
CA LEU A 302 -17.22 -37.62 32.62
C LEU A 302 -16.98 -37.87 34.14
N GLU A 303 -18.03 -37.52 34.90
CA GLU A 303 -18.49 -38.03 36.21
C GLU A 303 -18.34 -37.14 37.47
N SER A 304 -19.47 -36.49 37.79
CA SER A 304 -20.27 -36.69 39.02
C SER A 304 -19.86 -36.03 40.36
N TRP A 305 -20.85 -35.29 40.89
CA TRP A 305 -21.30 -35.17 42.31
C TRP A 305 -20.65 -34.09 43.20
N ASN A 306 -21.45 -33.06 43.54
CA ASN A 306 -22.01 -32.71 44.88
C ASN A 306 -20.94 -32.35 45.94
N THR A 307 -21.02 -31.29 46.76
CA THR A 307 -22.17 -30.68 47.46
C THR A 307 -21.65 -29.50 48.32
N LYS A 308 -22.52 -28.49 48.53
CA LYS A 308 -22.71 -27.67 49.76
C LYS A 308 -21.64 -26.64 50.19
N GLY A 309 -22.07 -25.36 50.25
CA GLY A 309 -21.43 -24.23 50.95
C GLY A 309 -21.63 -24.27 52.48
N PRO A 310 -21.86 -23.15 53.21
CA PRO A 310 -21.77 -21.70 52.88
C PRO A 310 -21.05 -20.88 54.01
N GLU A 311 -21.27 -19.55 54.05
CA GLU A 311 -21.02 -18.59 55.16
C GLU A 311 -19.58 -17.99 55.21
N ASP A 312 -19.31 -16.69 55.43
CA ASP A 312 -20.13 -15.60 55.97
C ASP A 312 -19.47 -14.20 55.80
N ALA A 313 -20.31 -13.15 55.87
CA ALA A 313 -20.12 -11.81 56.48
C ALA A 313 -19.07 -10.77 56.01
N CYS A 314 -19.53 -9.81 55.19
CA CYS A 314 -19.71 -8.36 55.48
C CYS A 314 -18.67 -7.55 56.31
N THR A 315 -18.09 -6.46 55.75
CA THR A 315 -18.37 -5.03 56.11
C THR A 315 -17.29 -4.01 55.66
N ASN A 316 -17.74 -3.04 54.85
CA ASN A 316 -17.50 -1.58 54.81
C ASN A 316 -16.16 -0.93 55.23
N LEU A 317 -15.65 -0.04 54.37
CA LEU A 317 -15.30 1.37 54.67
C LEU A 317 -14.98 2.16 53.38
N SER A 318 -15.58 3.34 53.24
CA SER A 318 -15.35 4.38 52.23
C SER A 318 -14.80 5.66 52.90
N PRO A 319 -14.58 6.79 52.23
CA PRO A 319 -13.85 7.07 50.97
C PRO A 319 -12.77 8.18 51.17
N SER A 320 -11.77 8.30 50.27
CA SER A 320 -11.02 9.55 50.15
C SER A 320 -10.51 9.81 48.72
N ARG A 321 -10.92 10.97 48.18
CA ARG A 321 -10.51 11.55 46.90
C ARG A 321 -9.00 11.84 46.85
N ALA A 322 -8.34 11.49 45.74
CA ALA A 322 -7.27 12.27 45.12
C ALA A 322 -7.04 11.79 43.68
N ASP A 323 -6.84 12.75 42.79
CA ASP A 323 -6.84 12.62 41.33
C ASP A 323 -5.68 11.80 40.72
N ASN A 324 -5.99 11.33 39.51
CA ASN A 324 -5.15 11.27 38.29
C ASN A 324 -4.55 9.94 37.79
N LYS A 325 -4.93 9.68 36.54
CA LYS A 325 -4.31 8.88 35.46
C LYS A 325 -4.50 7.35 35.50
N LEU A 326 -5.68 6.92 35.06
CA LEU A 326 -5.84 5.61 34.40
C LEU A 326 -5.48 5.74 32.92
N LEU A 327 -4.37 5.14 32.52
CA LEU A 327 -4.03 4.88 31.12
C LEU A 327 -5.10 3.95 30.52
N ARG A 328 -6.01 4.52 29.73
CA ARG A 328 -6.88 3.75 28.83
C ARG A 328 -6.04 3.42 27.59
N ASN A 329 -5.74 2.14 27.37
CA ASN A 329 -5.21 1.67 26.09
C ASN A 329 -6.30 1.93 25.03
N SER A 330 -6.19 3.03 24.30
CA SER A 330 -7.12 3.37 23.22
C SER A 330 -6.87 2.44 22.03
N PHE A 331 -7.83 1.56 21.73
CA PHE A 331 -7.97 1.00 20.39
C PHE A 331 -8.06 2.17 19.42
N LYS A 332 -7.14 2.25 18.44
CA LYS A 332 -7.15 3.31 17.43
C LYS A 332 -7.83 2.76 16.19
N ILE A 333 -9.08 3.18 15.97
CA ILE A 333 -9.73 2.97 14.67
C ILE A 333 -8.87 3.72 13.65
N VAL A 334 -8.48 3.03 12.57
CA VAL A 334 -7.68 3.63 11.50
C VAL A 334 -8.56 4.65 10.77
N GLU A 335 -8.35 5.94 11.06
CA GLU A 335 -9.12 7.05 10.50
C GLU A 335 -8.73 7.40 9.06
N ASN A 336 -7.54 6.97 8.60
CA ASN A 336 -7.00 7.34 7.29
C ASN A 336 -7.20 6.19 6.26
N PRO A 337 -8.11 6.33 5.27
CA PRO A 337 -8.43 5.25 4.32
C PRO A 337 -7.26 4.87 3.40
N THR A 338 -6.26 5.74 3.26
CA THR A 338 -5.06 5.52 2.42
C THR A 338 -4.13 4.43 2.95
N GLU A 339 -4.18 4.09 4.24
CA GLU A 339 -3.36 3.02 4.84
C GLU A 339 -3.95 1.61 4.61
N LEU A 340 -5.26 1.51 4.34
CA LEU A 340 -5.99 0.25 4.15
C LEU A 340 -6.34 0.05 2.67
N ARG A 341 -5.32 -0.23 1.83
CA ARG A 341 -5.55 -0.64 0.43
C ARG A 341 -5.54 -2.16 0.25
N PRO A 342 -6.45 -2.72 -0.56
CA PRO A 342 -6.48 -4.15 -0.83
C PRO A 342 -5.19 -4.59 -1.53
N LYS A 343 -4.71 -5.80 -1.22
CA LYS A 343 -3.52 -6.35 -1.90
C LYS A 343 -3.86 -6.59 -3.38
N ASN A 344 -3.29 -5.79 -4.28
CA ASN A 344 -3.48 -5.98 -5.72
C ASN A 344 -3.07 -7.39 -6.17
N ALA A 345 -3.88 -8.01 -7.02
CA ALA A 345 -3.62 -9.31 -7.63
C ALA A 345 -2.52 -9.23 -8.69
N VAL A 346 -1.32 -8.85 -8.26
CA VAL A 346 -0.05 -9.17 -8.89
C VAL A 346 0.92 -9.50 -7.76
N GLY A 347 1.04 -10.81 -7.48
CA GLY A 347 2.14 -11.45 -6.75
C GLY A 347 2.31 -11.08 -5.26
N GLY A 348 1.94 -12.01 -4.38
CA GLY A 348 2.38 -11.94 -2.98
C GLY A 348 1.77 -12.96 -2.02
N SER A 349 2.49 -14.05 -1.83
CA SER A 349 2.42 -15.06 -0.76
C SER A 349 2.83 -14.51 0.60
N ASN A 350 2.11 -14.87 1.68
CA ASN A 350 2.66 -14.91 3.05
C ASN A 350 1.82 -15.72 4.07
N GLU A 351 2.19 -16.98 4.33
CA GLU A 351 2.03 -17.63 5.65
C GLU A 351 3.43 -18.18 5.98
N SER A 352 3.96 -18.14 7.20
CA SER A 352 3.33 -18.22 8.51
C SER A 352 4.37 -17.92 9.60
N ILE A 353 3.89 -17.45 10.73
CA ILE A 353 4.60 -17.34 12.01
C ILE A 353 4.30 -18.61 12.81
N PHE A 354 5.33 -19.23 13.38
CA PHE A 354 5.27 -20.03 14.61
C PHE A 354 6.57 -19.76 15.36
N LEU A 355 6.56 -18.88 16.37
CA LEU A 355 7.55 -18.84 17.44
C LEU A 355 6.90 -18.27 18.71
N LEU A 356 6.68 -19.13 19.70
CA LEU A 356 6.76 -18.79 21.12
C LEU A 356 8.18 -19.18 21.54
N SER A 357 9.04 -18.22 21.88
CA SER A 357 9.25 -17.60 23.19
C SER A 357 10.57 -18.06 23.80
N SER A 358 11.43 -17.11 24.16
CA SER A 358 12.16 -17.08 25.43
C SER A 358 12.83 -15.72 25.57
N ARG A 359 12.36 -14.93 26.54
CA ARG A 359 13.18 -13.88 27.19
C ARG A 359 14.10 -14.57 28.20
N PRO A 360 15.26 -13.97 28.53
CA PRO A 360 15.33 -13.26 29.81
C PRO A 360 15.97 -11.86 29.70
N THR A 361 15.56 -10.97 30.61
CA THR A 361 16.05 -9.60 30.80
C THR A 361 17.12 -9.55 31.91
N PRO A 362 17.60 -8.39 32.42
CA PRO A 362 18.98 -7.93 32.23
C PRO A 362 19.76 -7.78 33.56
N ARG A 363 21.11 -7.81 33.54
CA ARG A 363 21.92 -7.28 34.64
C ARG A 363 23.21 -6.60 34.17
N THR A 364 23.23 -5.28 34.37
CA THR A 364 24.28 -4.45 34.99
C THR A 364 25.78 -4.69 34.66
N SER A 365 26.32 -3.70 33.95
CA SER A 365 27.45 -2.83 34.33
C SER A 365 28.88 -3.35 34.51
N THR A 366 29.76 -2.48 33.98
CA THR A 366 31.08 -2.04 34.48
C THR A 366 32.35 -2.81 34.12
N ALA A 367 33.31 -2.01 33.61
CA ALA A 367 34.75 -2.09 33.81
C ALA A 367 35.52 -3.15 32.97
N VAL A 368 36.72 -2.95 32.45
CA VAL A 368 37.72 -1.85 32.49
C VAL A 368 38.86 -2.27 31.53
N GLN A 369 39.49 -1.28 30.87
CA GLN A 369 40.89 -1.19 30.40
C GLN A 369 41.49 -2.32 29.53
N ALA A 370 41.89 -2.01 28.29
CA ALA A 370 43.18 -1.42 27.86
C ALA A 370 44.13 -2.55 27.36
N THR A 371 45.00 -2.39 26.38
CA THR A 371 45.91 -1.28 26.04
C THR A 371 46.47 -1.48 24.63
N ASP A 372 46.66 -0.34 23.94
CA ASP A 372 47.83 0.08 23.14
C ASP A 372 48.23 -0.74 21.89
N VAL A 373 48.55 -0.11 20.75
CA VAL A 373 49.76 0.69 20.53
C VAL A 373 49.53 1.86 19.54
N THR A 374 49.82 3.06 20.04
CA THR A 374 50.37 4.32 19.45
C THR A 374 50.58 4.39 17.91
N ILE A 375 50.28 5.51 17.23
CA ILE A 375 51.06 6.77 17.22
C ILE A 375 50.16 7.98 16.86
N ALA A 376 50.41 9.11 17.53
CA ALA A 376 49.71 10.41 17.49
C ALA A 376 50.35 11.42 16.49
N PRO A 377 50.11 12.75 16.56
CA PRO A 377 48.88 13.50 16.26
C PRO A 377 49.13 14.74 15.34
N ILE A 378 48.09 15.32 14.72
CA ILE A 378 48.08 16.76 14.35
C ILE A 378 46.73 17.39 14.74
N GLN A 379 46.84 18.54 15.40
CA GLN A 379 45.80 19.35 16.04
C GLN A 379 44.91 20.11 15.03
N ASN A 380 43.61 20.25 15.30
CA ASN A 380 43.01 21.54 15.68
C ASN A 380 41.51 21.46 16.02
N SER A 381 41.13 22.32 16.96
CA SER A 381 39.89 22.55 17.72
C SER A 381 38.52 22.47 17.02
N PRO A 382 37.44 22.07 17.74
CA PRO A 382 36.06 22.27 17.32
C PRO A 382 35.45 23.56 17.92
N GLN A 383 34.85 24.39 17.08
CA GLN A 383 33.85 25.38 17.50
C GLN A 383 32.46 24.71 17.51
N LYS A 384 31.73 24.93 18.60
CA LYS A 384 30.33 24.56 18.80
C LYS A 384 29.46 25.16 17.69
N ASP A 385 28.56 24.36 17.14
CA ASP A 385 27.15 24.76 17.04
C ASP A 385 26.22 23.55 16.96
N SER A 386 25.10 23.71 17.65
CA SER A 386 24.00 22.77 17.87
C SER A 386 23.20 22.46 16.60
N SER A 387 22.89 21.19 16.32
CA SER A 387 21.59 20.80 15.78
C SER A 387 21.39 19.27 15.70
N MET A 388 20.23 18.86 16.22
CA MET A 388 19.34 17.80 15.76
C MET A 388 19.93 16.58 15.02
N THR A 389 20.02 15.48 15.76
CA THR A 389 20.19 14.12 15.25
C THR A 389 18.91 13.61 14.58
N ARG A 390 18.94 13.39 13.26
CA ARG A 390 18.12 12.37 12.59
C ARG A 390 18.97 11.66 11.54
N ALA A 391 18.95 10.33 11.59
CA ALA A 391 19.87 9.40 10.96
C ALA A 391 20.14 9.65 9.46
N LYS A 392 21.42 9.85 9.12
CA LYS A 392 21.99 9.64 7.79
C LYS A 392 23.23 8.75 7.95
N ASN A 393 23.12 7.46 7.67
CA ASN A 393 24.27 6.66 7.27
C ASN A 393 24.12 6.43 5.75
N VAL A 394 24.68 7.36 4.98
CA VAL A 394 24.85 7.21 3.53
C VAL A 394 26.28 6.72 3.31
N CYS A 395 26.41 5.55 2.68
CA CYS A 395 27.66 4.97 2.22
C CYS A 395 28.36 5.96 1.26
N SER A 396 29.58 6.41 1.59
CA SER A 396 30.26 7.51 0.87
C SER A 396 31.35 7.08 -0.11
N SER A 397 31.75 5.80 -0.14
CA SER A 397 32.80 5.31 -1.07
C SER A 397 32.42 4.01 -1.79
N GLN A 398 33.00 3.79 -2.99
CA GLN A 398 32.83 2.55 -3.76
C GLN A 398 33.28 1.30 -2.97
N GLN A 399 34.31 1.47 -2.15
CA GLN A 399 34.90 0.41 -1.34
C GLN A 399 33.97 -0.02 -0.19
N ASP A 400 33.23 0.93 0.39
CA ASP A 400 32.21 0.64 1.40
C ASP A 400 31.05 -0.17 0.80
N MET A 401 30.65 0.12 -0.44
CA MET A 401 29.61 -0.65 -1.15
C MET A 401 30.05 -2.10 -1.43
N GLU A 402 31.29 -2.31 -1.86
CA GLU A 402 31.84 -3.67 -2.08
C GLU A 402 31.93 -4.47 -0.78
N SER A 403 32.21 -3.83 0.35
CA SER A 403 32.22 -4.47 1.66
C SER A 403 30.82 -4.89 2.11
N ALA A 404 29.83 -3.99 2.02
CA ALA A 404 28.43 -4.27 2.32
C ALA A 404 27.84 -5.35 1.42
N LEU A 405 28.24 -5.38 0.14
CA LEU A 405 27.85 -6.41 -0.82
C LEU A 405 28.31 -7.80 -0.37
N LYS A 406 29.56 -7.94 0.10
CA LYS A 406 30.13 -9.22 0.55
C LYS A 406 29.41 -9.77 1.77
N GLU A 407 29.00 -8.91 2.70
CA GLU A 407 28.23 -9.30 3.89
C GLU A 407 26.84 -9.85 3.53
N LEU A 408 26.26 -9.41 2.40
CA LEU A 408 24.91 -9.79 1.97
C LEU A 408 24.85 -11.05 1.10
N ILE A 409 25.98 -11.63 0.69
CA ILE A 409 25.99 -12.81 -0.20
C ILE A 409 25.34 -14.02 0.48
N TYR A 410 25.75 -14.30 1.72
CA TYR A 410 25.29 -15.45 2.48
C TYR A 410 24.35 -15.01 3.60
N THR A 411 23.18 -15.63 3.67
CA THR A 411 22.16 -15.39 4.70
C THR A 411 22.01 -16.61 5.59
N GLU A 412 21.44 -16.44 6.78
CA GLU A 412 21.10 -17.57 7.67
C GLU A 412 20.23 -18.62 6.97
N SER A 413 19.35 -18.18 6.07
CA SER A 413 18.46 -19.07 5.30
C SER A 413 19.21 -20.01 4.34
N ASP A 414 20.45 -19.66 3.97
CA ASP A 414 21.32 -20.53 3.16
C ASP A 414 22.13 -21.48 4.02
N LEU A 415 22.30 -21.16 5.31
CA LEU A 415 23.19 -21.82 6.25
C LEU A 415 22.42 -22.66 7.27
N ILE A 416 21.14 -22.93 7.05
CA ILE A 416 20.34 -23.80 7.91
C ILE A 416 20.96 -25.19 7.95
N VAL A 417 21.29 -25.66 9.16
CA VAL A 417 21.78 -27.01 9.40
C VAL A 417 20.60 -27.89 9.80
N THR A 418 20.52 -29.08 9.21
CA THR A 418 19.59 -30.12 9.66
C THR A 418 20.38 -31.38 9.96
N PRO A 419 19.93 -32.25 10.88
CA PRO A 419 20.63 -33.48 11.23
C PRO A 419 20.96 -34.35 10.00
N ILE A 420 22.07 -35.06 10.07
CA ILE A 420 22.42 -36.15 9.14
C ILE A 420 21.78 -37.44 9.65
N ILE A 421 21.89 -37.71 10.95
CA ILE A 421 21.27 -38.87 11.61
C ILE A 421 19.77 -38.69 11.75
N ASP A 422 19.03 -39.77 11.56
CA ASP A 422 17.56 -39.83 11.66
C ASP A 422 16.81 -38.76 10.83
N ASN A 423 17.42 -38.28 9.74
CA ASN A 423 16.82 -37.29 8.86
C ASN A 423 15.74 -37.93 7.96
N PRO A 424 14.45 -37.58 8.13
CA PRO A 424 13.35 -38.20 7.40
C PRO A 424 13.37 -37.86 5.90
N LYS A 425 14.06 -36.79 5.48
CA LYS A 425 14.21 -36.41 4.06
C LYS A 425 15.21 -37.29 3.31
N ILE A 426 16.04 -38.04 4.04
CA ILE A 426 17.06 -38.96 3.51
C ILE A 426 16.55 -40.39 3.64
N MET A 427 16.15 -40.81 4.85
CA MET A 427 15.68 -42.16 5.12
C MET A 427 14.67 -42.17 6.26
N LYS A 428 13.50 -42.78 6.03
CA LYS A 428 12.45 -42.93 7.06
C LYS A 428 12.87 -43.99 8.07
N GLN A 429 13.04 -43.60 9.33
CA GLN A 429 13.48 -44.48 10.41
C GLN A 429 12.29 -45.10 11.16
N VAL A 430 12.49 -46.32 11.65
CA VAL A 430 11.55 -46.99 12.57
C VAL A 430 11.79 -46.47 13.99
N PRO A 431 10.74 -46.10 14.76
CA PRO A 431 10.88 -45.69 16.15
C PRO A 431 11.62 -46.74 16.96
N VAL A 432 12.62 -46.31 17.73
CA VAL A 432 13.39 -47.22 18.60
C VAL A 432 12.49 -47.61 19.78
N ARG A 433 12.25 -48.91 19.94
CA ARG A 433 11.58 -49.49 21.10
C ARG A 433 12.59 -50.29 21.90
N PHE A 434 12.53 -50.18 23.22
CA PHE A 434 13.29 -51.01 24.15
C PHE A 434 12.32 -51.61 25.16
N ASP A 435 12.69 -52.76 25.71
CA ASP A 435 11.92 -53.43 26.76
C ASP A 435 12.47 -53.02 28.13
N SER A 436 11.70 -52.27 28.89
CA SER A 436 12.07 -51.79 30.23
C SER A 436 12.19 -52.92 31.25
N LYS A 437 11.49 -54.04 31.05
CA LYS A 437 11.53 -55.20 31.96
C LYS A 437 12.76 -56.08 31.73
N ALA A 438 13.29 -56.08 30.51
CA ALA A 438 14.49 -56.82 30.13
C ALA A 438 15.79 -55.99 30.23
N LEU A 439 15.72 -54.77 30.76
CA LEU A 439 16.87 -53.90 30.95
C LEU A 439 17.53 -54.20 32.31
N HIS A 440 18.80 -54.61 32.29
CA HIS A 440 19.56 -54.95 33.49
C HIS A 440 20.15 -53.70 34.21
N VAL A 441 19.68 -52.52 33.83
CA VAL A 441 20.09 -51.20 34.33
C VAL A 441 18.79 -50.41 34.58
N PRO A 442 18.72 -49.51 35.58
CA PRO A 442 17.52 -48.71 35.81
C PRO A 442 17.09 -47.92 34.56
N ALA A 443 15.83 -48.11 34.13
CA ALA A 443 15.25 -47.43 32.97
C ALA A 443 14.79 -46.00 33.35
N TYR A 444 15.74 -45.10 33.56
CA TYR A 444 15.45 -43.68 33.85
C TYR A 444 14.98 -42.92 32.61
N SER A 445 14.08 -41.94 32.78
CA SER A 445 13.76 -40.96 31.74
C SER A 445 14.93 -39.98 31.55
N ALA A 446 14.97 -39.27 30.42
CA ALA A 446 16.03 -38.31 30.13
C ALA A 446 16.09 -37.16 31.17
N GLU A 447 14.94 -36.66 31.63
CA GLU A 447 14.82 -35.64 32.68
C GLU A 447 15.30 -36.15 34.06
N LYS A 448 15.07 -37.43 34.34
CA LYS A 448 15.57 -38.04 35.57
C LYS A 448 17.08 -38.23 35.51
N LEU A 449 17.62 -38.66 34.36
CA LEU A 449 19.06 -38.80 34.13
C LEU A 449 19.81 -37.47 34.24
N SER A 450 19.24 -36.38 33.73
CA SER A 450 19.86 -35.04 33.81
C SER A 450 19.91 -34.50 35.25
N SER A 451 18.94 -34.87 36.09
CA SER A 451 18.84 -34.45 37.50
C SER A 451 19.55 -35.38 38.50
N LEU A 452 20.17 -36.48 38.06
CA LEU A 452 20.94 -37.37 38.93
C LEU A 452 22.19 -36.66 39.51
N LYS A 453 22.43 -36.92 40.80
CA LYS A 453 23.69 -36.58 41.46
C LYS A 453 24.84 -37.40 40.87
N ASP A 454 26.06 -36.89 40.98
CA ASP A 454 27.23 -37.50 40.34
C ASP A 454 27.51 -38.94 40.80
N ALA A 455 27.22 -39.28 42.06
CA ALA A 455 27.35 -40.65 42.56
C ALA A 455 26.40 -41.62 41.82
N ASP A 456 25.09 -41.31 41.79
CA ASP A 456 24.07 -42.14 41.15
C ASP A 456 24.27 -42.22 39.61
N TRP A 457 24.77 -41.14 39.01
CA TRP A 457 25.14 -41.09 37.61
C TRP A 457 26.32 -42.02 37.29
N ASN A 458 27.37 -41.96 38.11
CA ASN A 458 28.56 -42.80 37.94
C ASN A 458 28.23 -44.29 38.14
N ASP A 459 27.36 -44.62 39.10
CA ASP A 459 26.89 -45.99 39.32
C ASP A 459 26.10 -46.52 38.11
N PHE A 460 25.18 -45.71 37.58
CA PHE A 460 24.45 -46.02 36.35
C PHE A 460 25.40 -46.24 35.16
N LEU A 461 26.37 -45.33 34.97
CA LEU A 461 27.35 -45.42 33.90
C LEU A 461 28.22 -46.67 34.02
N HIS A 462 28.68 -47.00 35.22
CA HIS A 462 29.50 -48.18 35.47
C HIS A 462 28.73 -49.46 35.14
N GLN A 463 27.45 -49.56 35.54
CA GLN A 463 26.59 -50.70 35.19
C GLN A 463 26.36 -50.81 33.67
N ALA A 464 26.13 -49.68 32.99
CA ALA A 464 25.97 -49.65 31.54
C ALA A 464 27.24 -50.08 30.78
N CYS A 465 28.42 -49.60 31.22
CA CYS A 465 29.70 -49.96 30.62
C CYS A 465 30.02 -51.45 30.82
N LEU A 466 29.85 -52.00 32.03
CA LEU A 466 30.04 -53.42 32.30
C LEU A 466 29.17 -54.33 31.42
N LEU A 467 27.92 -53.93 31.17
CA LEU A 467 27.02 -54.71 30.31
C LEU A 467 27.47 -54.68 28.84
N LEU A 468 27.96 -53.54 28.37
CA LEU A 468 28.49 -53.39 27.02
C LEU A 468 29.80 -54.17 26.84
N ASP A 469 30.69 -54.19 27.83
CA ASP A 469 31.99 -54.87 27.76
C ASP A 469 31.94 -56.39 27.97
N SER A 470 30.80 -56.94 28.39
CA SER A 470 30.62 -58.38 28.56
C SER A 470 30.92 -59.18 27.28
N THR A 471 31.64 -60.31 27.38
CA THR A 471 31.99 -61.14 26.21
C THR A 471 30.75 -61.84 25.63
N GLU A 472 30.60 -61.85 24.29
CA GLU A 472 29.50 -62.47 23.53
C GLU A 472 29.55 -64.02 23.56
N LYS A 473 29.43 -64.64 24.75
CA LYS A 473 29.48 -66.09 24.89
C LYS A 473 28.14 -66.79 24.57
N ASN A 474 26.99 -66.09 24.71
CA ASN A 474 25.63 -66.62 24.53
C ASN A 474 24.69 -65.62 23.80
N PRO A 475 23.66 -66.05 23.04
CA PRO A 475 22.74 -65.15 22.33
C PRO A 475 21.90 -64.24 23.24
N GLY A 476 21.72 -64.61 24.52
CA GLY A 476 21.04 -63.77 25.52
C GLY A 476 21.82 -62.50 25.89
N THR A 477 23.15 -62.53 25.88
CA THR A 477 23.98 -61.34 26.18
C THR A 477 23.92 -60.35 25.02
N ALA A 478 23.93 -60.82 23.77
CA ALA A 478 23.76 -59.97 22.58
C ALA A 478 22.39 -59.25 22.57
N ARG A 479 21.30 -59.95 22.94
CA ARG A 479 19.96 -59.32 23.07
C ARG A 479 19.92 -58.25 24.16
N SER A 480 20.56 -58.51 25.30
CA SER A 480 20.63 -57.56 26.41
C SER A 480 21.42 -56.30 26.03
N LYS A 481 22.54 -56.45 25.30
CA LYS A 481 23.32 -55.33 24.73
C LYS A 481 22.49 -54.51 23.74
N LEU A 482 21.78 -55.16 22.81
CA LEU A 482 20.91 -54.48 21.85
C LEU A 482 19.76 -53.72 22.52
N ASN A 483 19.21 -54.27 23.61
CA ASN A 483 18.17 -53.60 24.40
C ASN A 483 18.73 -52.36 25.11
N LEU A 484 19.92 -52.47 25.71
CA LEU A 484 20.62 -51.32 26.32
C LEU A 484 20.96 -50.24 25.29
N LEU A 485 21.50 -50.60 24.12
CA LEU A 485 21.78 -49.63 23.06
C LEU A 485 20.50 -48.97 22.54
N SER A 486 19.39 -49.71 22.48
CA SER A 486 18.09 -49.14 22.12
C SER A 486 17.59 -48.15 23.17
N TYR A 487 17.77 -48.44 24.46
CA TYR A 487 17.51 -47.49 25.53
C TYR A 487 18.41 -46.23 25.42
N LEU A 488 19.71 -46.41 25.21
CA LEU A 488 20.65 -45.29 25.04
C LEU A 488 20.28 -44.37 23.87
N CYS A 489 19.80 -44.93 22.75
CA CYS A 489 19.26 -44.12 21.64
C CYS A 489 18.07 -43.24 22.07
N THR A 490 17.23 -43.68 23.01
CA THR A 490 16.07 -42.88 23.46
C THR A 490 16.47 -41.72 24.37
N VAL A 491 17.49 -41.89 25.21
CA VAL A 491 17.94 -40.85 26.14
C VAL A 491 18.96 -39.89 25.53
N ALA A 492 19.69 -40.32 24.50
CA ALA A 492 20.67 -39.49 23.77
C ALA A 492 20.04 -38.30 23.00
N GLY A 493 18.70 -38.22 22.91
CA GLY A 493 17.99 -37.08 22.34
C GLY A 493 18.02 -35.81 23.22
N HIS A 494 18.37 -35.94 24.51
CA HIS A 494 18.40 -34.83 25.46
C HIS A 494 19.80 -34.23 25.55
N ARG A 495 19.93 -32.91 25.35
CA ARG A 495 21.20 -32.19 25.19
C ARG A 495 22.19 -32.39 26.35
N GLU A 496 21.72 -32.24 27.58
CA GLU A 496 22.50 -32.36 28.82
C GLU A 496 22.96 -33.81 29.04
N VAL A 497 22.05 -34.77 28.83
CA VAL A 497 22.36 -36.20 28.95
C VAL A 497 23.39 -36.60 27.89
N ALA A 498 23.20 -36.23 26.62
CA ALA A 498 24.13 -36.51 25.53
C ALA A 498 25.53 -35.93 25.83
N SER A 499 25.59 -34.68 26.30
CA SER A 499 26.85 -34.03 26.68
C SER A 499 27.53 -34.76 27.87
N ARG A 500 26.79 -35.22 28.88
CA ARG A 500 27.38 -36.01 29.98
C ARG A 500 27.84 -37.40 29.51
N LEU A 501 27.07 -38.06 28.63
CA LEU A 501 27.38 -39.41 28.13
C LEU A 501 28.62 -39.43 27.22
N ILE A 502 28.73 -38.49 26.27
CA ILE A 502 29.89 -38.42 25.35
C ILE A 502 31.19 -38.10 26.09
N ASN A 503 31.10 -37.29 27.15
CA ASN A 503 32.24 -36.89 27.99
C ASN A 503 32.55 -37.91 29.10
N SER A 504 31.99 -39.12 29.04
CA SER A 504 32.16 -40.17 30.06
C SER A 504 32.91 -41.41 29.53
N GLN A 505 33.20 -42.36 30.43
CA GLN A 505 33.80 -43.66 30.09
C GLN A 505 32.95 -44.51 29.13
N LEU A 506 31.67 -44.18 28.96
CA LEU A 506 30.80 -44.85 28.00
C LEU A 506 31.29 -44.66 26.55
N PHE A 507 31.84 -43.50 26.19
CA PHE A 507 32.22 -43.21 24.81
C PHE A 507 33.41 -44.07 24.31
N PRO A 508 34.52 -44.21 25.07
CA PRO A 508 35.56 -45.21 24.76
C PRO A 508 35.04 -46.64 24.64
N VAL A 509 34.13 -47.05 25.53
CA VAL A 509 33.49 -48.39 25.49
C VAL A 509 32.67 -48.59 24.22
N LEU A 510 31.90 -47.59 23.79
CA LEU A 510 31.18 -47.62 22.51
C LEU A 510 32.13 -47.76 21.32
N ILE A 511 33.24 -47.03 21.32
CA ILE A 511 34.28 -47.13 20.29
C ILE A 511 34.88 -48.54 20.24
N GLN A 512 35.17 -49.14 21.41
CA GLN A 512 35.66 -50.51 21.50
C GLN A 512 34.64 -51.53 20.99
N GLN A 513 33.35 -51.37 21.33
CA GLN A 513 32.29 -52.25 20.82
C GLN A 513 32.12 -52.13 19.30
N LEU A 514 32.30 -50.94 18.73
CA LEU A 514 32.27 -50.74 17.29
C LEU A 514 33.38 -51.53 16.57
N ARG A 515 34.57 -51.63 17.19
CA ARG A 515 35.73 -52.41 16.68
C ARG A 515 35.56 -53.92 16.92
N ALA A 516 35.16 -54.33 18.12
CA ALA A 516 35.26 -55.71 18.59
C ALA A 516 34.00 -56.58 18.39
N ALA A 517 32.79 -55.99 18.34
CA ALA A 517 31.55 -56.77 18.26
C ALA A 517 31.49 -57.59 16.97
N THR A 518 31.07 -58.85 17.03
CA THR A 518 30.92 -59.70 15.82
C THR A 518 29.55 -59.51 15.16
N ASN A 519 28.55 -59.13 15.96
CA ASN A 519 27.19 -58.88 15.48
C ASN A 519 27.07 -57.48 14.85
N TRP A 520 26.65 -57.44 13.59
CA TRP A 520 26.46 -56.19 12.86
C TRP A 520 25.36 -55.29 13.44
N ASP A 521 24.27 -55.85 13.96
CA ASP A 521 23.18 -55.06 14.54
C ASP A 521 23.67 -54.26 15.75
N ILE A 522 24.62 -54.83 16.52
CA ILE A 522 25.28 -54.15 17.63
C ILE A 522 26.14 -53.00 17.09
N ARG A 523 26.99 -53.23 16.09
CA ARG A 523 27.80 -52.17 15.46
C ARG A 523 26.94 -51.04 14.90
N ALA A 524 25.85 -51.36 14.22
CA ALA A 524 24.92 -50.39 13.66
C ALA A 524 24.23 -49.56 14.76
N LYS A 525 23.80 -50.20 15.86
CA LYS A 525 23.19 -49.50 17.01
C LYS A 525 24.21 -48.65 17.76
N VAL A 526 25.43 -49.13 17.95
CA VAL A 526 26.55 -48.36 18.54
C VAL A 526 26.85 -47.13 17.71
N ALA A 527 26.98 -47.26 16.38
CA ALA A 527 27.17 -46.13 15.50
C ALA A 527 26.01 -45.12 15.60
N ARG A 528 24.76 -45.60 15.69
CA ARG A 528 23.60 -44.74 15.91
C ARG A 528 23.67 -43.98 17.24
N VAL A 529 24.03 -44.63 18.34
CA VAL A 529 24.23 -43.98 19.65
C VAL A 529 25.32 -42.91 19.55
N ILE A 530 26.48 -43.24 18.96
CA ILE A 530 27.57 -42.28 18.74
C ILE A 530 27.10 -41.05 17.94
N GLY A 531 26.34 -41.25 16.87
CA GLY A 531 25.81 -40.15 16.06
C GLY A 531 24.78 -39.30 16.81
N LEU A 532 23.88 -39.89 17.60
CA LEU A 532 22.91 -39.15 18.41
C LEU A 532 23.60 -38.36 19.54
N LEU A 533 24.60 -38.95 20.19
CA LEU A 533 25.44 -38.25 21.13
C LEU A 533 26.11 -37.05 20.45
N ALA A 534 26.74 -37.24 19.30
CA ALA A 534 27.40 -36.16 18.57
C ALA A 534 26.44 -35.03 18.17
N LEU A 535 25.22 -35.37 17.72
CA LEU A 535 24.19 -34.41 17.33
C LEU A 535 23.72 -33.50 18.48
N HIS A 536 23.48 -34.08 19.66
CA HIS A 536 22.90 -33.35 20.81
C HIS A 536 23.95 -32.82 21.79
N THR A 537 25.23 -33.13 21.58
CA THR A 537 26.32 -32.68 22.46
C THR A 537 26.58 -31.20 22.32
N SER A 538 26.65 -30.51 23.46
CA SER A 538 26.89 -29.08 23.52
C SER A 538 28.28 -28.67 24.00
N GLU A 539 29.06 -29.58 24.60
CA GLU A 539 30.44 -29.37 25.04
C GLU A 539 31.22 -30.66 24.88
N LEU A 540 32.46 -30.58 24.39
CA LEU A 540 33.35 -31.72 24.21
C LEU A 540 34.58 -31.51 25.10
N GLY A 541 34.81 -32.42 26.04
CA GLY A 541 36.00 -32.42 26.90
C GLY A 541 37.29 -32.68 26.13
N GLU A 542 38.42 -32.16 26.63
CA GLU A 542 39.72 -32.21 25.93
C GLU A 542 40.34 -33.61 25.89
N SER A 543 39.95 -34.51 26.80
CA SER A 543 40.54 -35.86 26.96
C SER A 543 39.77 -37.00 26.26
N ILE A 544 38.91 -36.69 25.27
CA ILE A 544 37.99 -37.67 24.68
C ILE A 544 38.57 -38.21 23.35
N PRO A 545 38.59 -39.54 23.13
CA PRO A 545 39.21 -40.16 21.96
C PRO A 545 38.36 -40.05 20.67
N VAL A 546 37.92 -38.84 20.31
CA VAL A 546 37.12 -38.60 19.09
C VAL A 546 37.90 -38.94 17.82
N SER A 547 39.22 -38.71 17.79
CA SER A 547 40.09 -39.14 16.69
C SER A 547 40.09 -40.65 16.48
N GLU A 548 40.01 -41.45 17.55
CA GLU A 548 39.92 -42.90 17.43
C GLU A 548 38.56 -43.34 16.83
N ALA A 549 37.47 -42.68 17.22
CA ALA A 549 36.16 -42.90 16.61
C ALA A 549 36.17 -42.62 15.10
N PHE A 550 36.81 -41.53 14.65
CA PHE A 550 36.97 -41.23 13.22
C PHE A 550 37.74 -42.31 12.47
N ILE A 551 38.85 -42.79 13.03
CA ILE A 551 39.68 -43.84 12.42
C ILE A 551 38.85 -45.12 12.24
N ILE A 552 38.22 -45.63 13.31
CA ILE A 552 37.47 -46.89 13.26
C ILE A 552 36.27 -46.78 12.32
N LEU A 553 35.48 -45.71 12.39
CA LEU A 553 34.34 -45.51 11.48
C LEU A 553 34.81 -45.47 10.02
N THR A 554 35.93 -44.81 9.74
CA THR A 554 36.50 -44.71 8.39
C THR A 554 37.02 -46.07 7.88
N GLU A 555 37.73 -46.82 8.73
CA GLU A 555 38.24 -48.15 8.41
C GLU A 555 37.09 -49.13 8.12
N LEU A 556 36.06 -49.17 8.98
CA LEU A 556 34.91 -50.03 8.78
C LEU A 556 34.14 -49.74 7.49
N ILE A 557 33.97 -48.46 7.13
CA ILE A 557 33.36 -48.07 5.86
C ILE A 557 34.26 -48.49 4.69
N ARG A 558 35.57 -48.32 4.80
CA ARG A 558 36.54 -48.66 3.76
C ARG A 558 36.59 -50.17 3.49
N GLU A 559 36.70 -50.97 4.55
CA GLU A 559 36.73 -52.44 4.47
C GLU A 559 35.45 -53.00 3.85
N ASN A 560 34.32 -52.35 4.12
CA ASN A 560 33.00 -52.80 3.71
C ASN A 560 32.36 -51.93 2.63
N PHE A 561 33.17 -51.25 1.80
CA PHE A 561 32.71 -50.19 0.91
C PHE A 561 31.61 -50.60 -0.08
N ARG A 562 31.58 -51.89 -0.50
CA ARG A 562 30.55 -52.42 -1.40
C ARG A 562 29.17 -52.58 -0.76
N ASN A 563 29.07 -52.55 0.57
CA ASN A 563 27.81 -52.80 1.27
C ASN A 563 27.10 -51.49 1.63
N SER A 564 26.10 -51.14 0.84
CA SER A 564 25.33 -49.90 1.02
C SER A 564 24.59 -49.81 2.35
N LYS A 565 24.09 -50.92 2.89
CA LYS A 565 23.39 -50.92 4.20
C LYS A 565 24.35 -50.56 5.33
N LEU A 566 25.61 -50.99 5.27
CA LEU A 566 26.62 -50.64 6.28
C LEU A 566 26.95 -49.14 6.19
N LYS A 567 27.14 -48.63 4.97
CA LYS A 567 27.36 -47.20 4.72
C LYS A 567 26.22 -46.34 5.26
N GLN A 568 24.97 -46.74 5.04
CA GLN A 568 23.79 -46.03 5.55
C GLN A 568 23.75 -45.95 7.09
N CYS A 569 24.34 -46.91 7.81
CA CYS A 569 24.41 -46.89 9.27
C CYS A 569 25.63 -46.13 9.82
N LEU A 570 26.80 -46.24 9.17
CA LEU A 570 28.06 -45.68 9.68
C LEU A 570 28.28 -44.22 9.26
N LEU A 571 27.87 -43.82 8.05
CA LEU A 571 28.07 -42.45 7.56
C LEU A 571 27.42 -41.37 8.43
N PRO A 572 26.18 -41.54 8.95
CA PRO A 572 25.60 -40.53 9.84
C PRO A 572 26.46 -40.26 11.08
N ALA A 573 26.98 -41.32 11.73
CA ALA A 573 27.84 -41.17 12.91
C ALA A 573 29.15 -40.43 12.59
N LEU A 574 29.79 -40.80 11.48
CA LEU A 574 31.00 -40.13 11.00
C LEU A 574 30.73 -38.64 10.70
N GLY A 575 29.59 -38.37 10.08
CA GLY A 575 29.14 -37.04 9.71
C GLY A 575 28.84 -36.12 10.89
N GLU A 576 28.07 -36.59 11.86
CA GLU A 576 27.71 -35.81 13.05
C GLU A 576 28.95 -35.51 13.90
N LEU A 577 29.88 -36.46 14.04
CA LEU A 577 31.16 -36.21 14.70
C LEU A 577 32.00 -35.14 13.97
N LEU A 578 32.08 -35.22 12.63
CA LEU A 578 32.84 -34.25 11.84
C LEU A 578 32.23 -32.85 11.95
N TYR A 579 30.90 -32.74 11.93
CA TYR A 579 30.19 -31.48 12.12
C TYR A 579 30.36 -30.93 13.55
N LEU A 580 30.30 -31.78 14.58
CA LEU A 580 30.51 -31.39 15.97
C LEU A 580 31.90 -30.77 16.14
N VAL A 581 32.95 -31.44 15.66
CA VAL A 581 34.34 -30.97 15.76
C VAL A 581 34.52 -29.65 15.00
N ALA A 582 33.98 -29.54 13.78
CA ALA A 582 34.02 -28.30 13.00
C ALA A 582 33.26 -27.14 13.67
N SER A 583 32.13 -27.42 14.31
CA SER A 583 31.34 -26.40 15.02
C SER A 583 31.98 -25.96 16.34
N LYS A 584 32.86 -26.79 16.93
CA LYS A 584 33.58 -26.49 18.17
C LYS A 584 34.80 -25.62 17.95
N GLU A 585 35.54 -25.85 16.85
CA GLU A 585 36.72 -25.06 16.50
C GLU A 585 36.39 -23.56 16.41
N VAL A 586 35.28 -23.20 15.75
CA VAL A 586 34.84 -21.80 15.59
C VAL A 586 34.57 -21.10 16.93
N LYS A 587 34.27 -21.84 18.01
CA LYS A 587 33.96 -21.27 19.32
C LYS A 587 35.16 -21.09 20.25
N LYS A 588 36.33 -21.65 19.93
CA LYS A 588 37.55 -21.50 20.75
C LYS A 588 38.36 -20.29 20.24
N GLU A 589 38.63 -19.31 21.10
CA GLU A 589 39.44 -18.11 20.77
C GLU A 589 40.93 -18.43 20.48
N HIS A 590 41.39 -19.65 20.79
CA HIS A 590 42.77 -20.11 20.55
C HIS A 590 42.78 -21.44 19.80
N PRO A 591 43.21 -21.49 18.51
CA PRO A 591 43.23 -22.70 17.68
C PRO A 591 44.47 -23.56 17.96
N ARG A 592 44.76 -23.86 19.23
CA ARG A 592 45.88 -24.72 19.60
C ARG A 592 45.32 -26.09 20.00
N GLU A 593 45.65 -27.08 19.17
CA GLU A 593 45.21 -28.48 19.19
C GLU A 593 43.93 -28.80 18.40
N CYS A 594 43.99 -28.66 17.06
CA CYS A 594 42.98 -29.25 16.18
C CYS A 594 43.03 -30.78 16.26
N LEU A 595 41.90 -31.40 16.61
CA LEU A 595 41.71 -32.85 16.57
C LEU A 595 42.01 -33.38 15.16
N VAL A 596 42.87 -34.39 15.06
CA VAL A 596 43.27 -34.93 13.75
C VAL A 596 42.13 -35.76 13.16
N VAL A 597 41.61 -35.34 12.00
CA VAL A 597 40.70 -36.11 11.15
C VAL A 597 41.51 -36.79 10.04
N PRO A 598 41.44 -38.13 9.89
CA PRO A 598 42.22 -38.83 8.86
C PRO A 598 41.87 -38.37 7.43
N SER A 599 42.87 -38.13 6.58
CA SER A 599 42.66 -37.83 5.13
C SER A 599 41.87 -38.94 4.42
N ALA A 600 42.01 -40.16 4.91
CA ALA A 600 41.22 -41.33 4.55
C ALA A 600 39.70 -41.12 4.65
N ALA A 601 39.23 -40.33 5.63
CA ALA A 601 37.80 -40.06 5.85
C ALA A 601 37.22 -39.22 4.71
N TYR A 602 37.90 -38.12 4.35
CA TYR A 602 37.53 -37.28 3.22
C TYR A 602 37.53 -38.07 1.91
N THR A 603 38.54 -38.93 1.71
CA THR A 603 38.61 -39.78 0.50
C THR A 603 37.42 -40.74 0.41
N VAL A 604 37.02 -41.36 1.52
CA VAL A 604 35.85 -42.24 1.57
C VAL A 604 34.56 -41.47 1.27
N LEU A 605 34.37 -40.31 1.89
CA LEU A 605 33.20 -39.45 1.65
C LEU A 605 33.11 -38.98 0.19
N MET A 606 34.23 -38.59 -0.42
CA MET A 606 34.29 -38.23 -1.84
C MET A 606 33.94 -39.42 -2.75
N ARG A 607 34.37 -40.65 -2.39
CA ARG A 607 33.99 -41.86 -3.14
C ARG A 607 32.50 -42.18 -3.01
N CYS A 608 31.88 -41.88 -1.87
CA CYS A 608 30.45 -42.06 -1.63
C CYS A 608 29.55 -41.09 -2.41
N LEU A 609 30.12 -40.09 -3.11
CA LEU A 609 29.39 -39.16 -4.00
C LEU A 609 29.43 -39.57 -5.48
N ARG A 610 30.25 -40.57 -5.84
CA ARG A 610 30.51 -40.92 -7.24
C ARG A 610 29.30 -41.60 -7.88
N GLU A 611 29.26 -41.54 -9.21
CA GLU A 611 28.29 -42.27 -10.03
C GLU A 611 28.33 -43.79 -9.73
N GLY A 612 27.14 -44.41 -9.67
CA GLY A 612 26.97 -45.84 -9.39
C GLY A 612 26.75 -46.19 -7.91
N GLU A 613 26.88 -45.23 -6.99
CA GLU A 613 26.59 -45.42 -5.57
C GLU A 613 25.10 -45.40 -5.22
N ASP A 614 24.75 -46.01 -4.08
CA ASP A 614 23.38 -46.01 -3.56
C ASP A 614 22.87 -44.57 -3.32
N ARG A 615 21.62 -44.29 -3.70
CA ARG A 615 21.08 -42.92 -3.63
C ARG A 615 21.02 -42.36 -2.21
N ILE A 616 20.76 -43.21 -1.21
CA ILE A 616 20.73 -42.79 0.20
C ILE A 616 22.15 -42.50 0.67
N VAL A 617 23.14 -43.31 0.26
CA VAL A 617 24.57 -43.08 0.53
C VAL A 617 25.05 -41.77 -0.09
N ASN A 618 24.71 -41.51 -1.35
CA ASN A 618 24.99 -40.23 -2.03
C ASN A 618 24.39 -39.04 -1.25
N HIS A 619 23.15 -39.19 -0.78
CA HIS A 619 22.47 -38.14 -0.02
C HIS A 619 23.11 -37.90 1.35
N LEU A 620 23.48 -38.96 2.07
CA LEU A 620 24.21 -38.86 3.33
C LEU A 620 25.56 -38.16 3.12
N ALA A 621 26.35 -38.56 2.12
CA ALA A 621 27.64 -37.94 1.84
C ALA A 621 27.50 -36.45 1.48
N ALA A 622 26.54 -36.09 0.62
CA ALA A 622 26.25 -34.69 0.29
C ALA A 622 25.80 -33.90 1.52
N LYS A 623 25.00 -34.52 2.41
CA LYS A 623 24.51 -33.89 3.64
C LYS A 623 25.61 -33.63 4.66
N ILE A 624 26.59 -34.54 4.76
CA ILE A 624 27.78 -34.35 5.61
C ILE A 624 28.55 -33.12 5.14
N ILE A 625 28.80 -33.01 3.84
CA ILE A 625 29.52 -31.87 3.26
C ILE A 625 28.72 -30.58 3.46
N GLU A 626 27.40 -30.61 3.22
CA GLU A 626 26.52 -29.46 3.48
C GLU A 626 26.66 -28.96 4.93
N ASN A 627 26.56 -29.85 5.92
CA ASN A 627 26.63 -29.45 7.32
C ASN A 627 28.04 -28.94 7.70
N VAL A 628 29.10 -29.67 7.35
CA VAL A 628 30.48 -29.29 7.71
C VAL A 628 30.89 -27.96 7.06
N CYS A 629 30.59 -27.76 5.78
CA CYS A 629 30.89 -26.50 5.08
C CYS A 629 30.00 -25.32 5.52
N THR A 630 29.03 -25.53 6.42
CA THR A 630 28.29 -24.42 7.07
C THR A 630 29.15 -23.71 8.12
N THR A 631 30.08 -24.43 8.75
CA THR A 631 31.05 -23.83 9.67
C THR A 631 32.10 -23.04 8.88
N LEU A 632 32.90 -22.17 9.54
CA LEU A 632 34.09 -21.50 8.97
C LEU A 632 35.36 -22.14 9.57
N SER A 633 35.48 -23.45 9.45
CA SER A 633 36.48 -24.30 10.12
C SER A 633 37.51 -24.85 9.14
N CYS A 634 38.71 -25.20 9.62
CA CYS A 634 39.73 -25.84 8.77
C CYS A 634 39.28 -27.22 8.25
N TYR A 635 38.39 -27.93 8.97
CA TYR A 635 37.91 -29.26 8.56
C TYR A 635 37.09 -29.24 7.27
N ALA A 636 36.48 -28.11 6.92
CA ALA A 636 35.77 -27.96 5.66
C ALA A 636 36.72 -27.92 4.45
N GLN A 637 37.97 -27.49 4.64
CA GLN A 637 38.97 -27.43 3.56
C GLN A 637 39.28 -28.81 2.99
N GLY A 638 39.15 -29.88 3.78
CA GLY A 638 39.35 -31.25 3.33
C GLY A 638 38.39 -31.72 2.23
N PHE A 639 37.27 -31.02 2.01
CA PHE A 639 36.33 -31.31 0.91
C PHE A 639 36.58 -30.49 -0.36
N ILE A 640 37.40 -29.43 -0.28
CA ILE A 640 37.63 -28.50 -1.38
C ILE A 640 38.65 -29.13 -2.34
N THR A 641 38.13 -29.78 -3.38
CA THR A 641 38.92 -30.41 -4.45
C THR A 641 38.45 -29.88 -5.80
N GLY A 642 39.26 -29.97 -6.85
CA GLY A 642 38.83 -29.52 -8.20
C GLY A 642 37.62 -30.29 -8.75
N GLU A 643 37.34 -31.50 -8.24
CA GLU A 643 36.24 -32.34 -8.73
C GLU A 643 34.94 -32.19 -7.93
N ILE A 644 34.95 -31.57 -6.74
CA ILE A 644 33.77 -31.53 -5.86
C ILE A 644 32.57 -30.83 -6.52
N GLY A 645 32.83 -29.74 -7.23
CA GLY A 645 31.81 -28.98 -7.96
C GLY A 645 31.08 -29.85 -8.98
N PRO A 646 31.79 -30.39 -9.99
CA PRO A 646 31.25 -31.31 -10.97
C PRO A 646 30.50 -32.51 -10.38
N VAL A 647 31.02 -33.11 -9.31
CA VAL A 647 30.42 -34.29 -8.68
C VAL A 647 29.08 -33.95 -8.02
N LEU A 648 29.01 -32.86 -7.24
CA LEU A 648 27.75 -32.42 -6.62
C LEU A 648 26.73 -31.96 -7.68
N TRP A 649 27.20 -31.32 -8.75
CA TRP A 649 26.35 -30.93 -9.87
C TRP A 649 25.77 -32.14 -10.63
N TYR A 650 26.56 -33.20 -10.79
CA TYR A 650 26.07 -34.45 -11.36
C TYR A 650 24.93 -35.04 -10.53
N LEU A 651 25.05 -35.09 -9.20
CA LEU A 651 23.97 -35.56 -8.31
C LEU A 651 22.70 -34.70 -8.43
N PHE A 652 22.86 -33.38 -8.60
CA PHE A 652 21.73 -32.48 -8.84
C PHE A 652 20.99 -32.80 -10.16
N THR A 653 21.73 -32.99 -11.24
CA THR A 653 21.14 -33.18 -12.59
C THR A 653 20.60 -34.60 -12.82
N HIS A 654 21.22 -35.62 -12.22
CA HIS A 654 20.92 -37.04 -12.49
C HIS A 654 20.10 -37.73 -11.40
N SER A 655 19.72 -37.01 -10.34
CA SER A 655 18.79 -37.50 -9.32
C SER A 655 17.33 -37.29 -9.74
N THR A 656 16.43 -38.17 -9.31
CA THR A 656 14.97 -37.95 -9.38
C THR A 656 14.38 -37.49 -8.04
N ILE A 657 15.19 -37.42 -6.98
CA ILE A 657 14.76 -37.12 -5.62
C ILE A 657 15.09 -35.66 -5.31
N ASP A 658 14.05 -34.82 -5.12
CA ASP A 658 14.22 -33.38 -4.89
C ASP A 658 15.01 -33.06 -3.62
N SER A 659 14.87 -33.84 -2.54
CA SER A 659 15.63 -33.62 -1.31
C SER A 659 17.14 -33.80 -1.52
N LEU A 660 17.55 -34.77 -2.34
CA LEU A 660 18.95 -34.96 -2.75
C LEU A 660 19.41 -33.81 -3.66
N LYS A 661 18.60 -33.40 -4.64
CA LYS A 661 18.92 -32.26 -5.52
C LYS A 661 19.20 -30.99 -4.72
N ILE A 662 18.30 -30.66 -3.78
CA ILE A 662 18.47 -29.51 -2.89
C ILE A 662 19.77 -29.64 -2.11
N THR A 663 20.00 -30.80 -1.46
CA THR A 663 21.18 -31.03 -0.62
C THR A 663 22.48 -30.89 -1.41
N ALA A 664 22.54 -31.42 -2.63
CA ALA A 664 23.73 -31.35 -3.48
C ALA A 664 24.07 -29.90 -3.89
N VAL A 665 23.08 -29.13 -4.33
CA VAL A 665 23.28 -27.69 -4.67
C VAL A 665 23.56 -26.86 -3.43
N SER A 666 22.92 -27.19 -2.30
CA SER A 666 23.10 -26.56 -1.00
C SER A 666 24.51 -26.77 -0.44
N ALA A 667 25.07 -27.98 -0.60
CA ALA A 667 26.46 -28.30 -0.28
C ALA A 667 27.43 -27.51 -1.17
N LEU A 668 27.18 -27.48 -2.49
CA LEU A 668 27.98 -26.72 -3.44
C LEU A 668 27.99 -25.22 -3.09
N CYS A 669 26.82 -24.66 -2.73
CA CYS A 669 26.66 -23.28 -2.30
C CYS A 669 27.44 -22.95 -1.02
N ARG A 670 27.60 -23.89 -0.10
CA ARG A 670 28.42 -23.67 1.11
C ARG A 670 29.91 -23.78 0.83
N ILE A 671 30.31 -24.64 -0.11
CA ILE A 671 31.71 -24.74 -0.56
C ILE A 671 32.19 -23.42 -1.18
N THR A 672 31.33 -22.68 -1.89
CA THR A 672 31.73 -21.39 -2.49
C THR A 672 32.13 -20.34 -1.46
N ARG A 673 31.76 -20.49 -0.18
CA ARG A 673 32.23 -19.60 0.91
C ARG A 673 33.74 -19.67 1.12
N TYR A 674 34.31 -20.83 0.84
CA TYR A 674 35.74 -21.08 0.96
C TYR A 674 36.44 -20.96 -0.39
N SER A 675 35.80 -21.45 -1.45
CA SER A 675 36.38 -21.49 -2.78
C SER A 675 35.31 -21.26 -3.85
N PRO A 676 35.10 -20.01 -4.29
CA PRO A 676 34.18 -19.68 -5.37
C PRO A 676 34.52 -20.40 -6.70
N SER A 677 35.78 -20.82 -6.88
CA SER A 677 36.22 -21.59 -8.05
C SER A 677 35.57 -22.98 -8.14
N ALA A 678 35.00 -23.50 -7.05
CA ALA A 678 34.22 -24.73 -7.10
C ALA A 678 33.00 -24.59 -8.04
N PHE A 679 32.31 -23.45 -8.03
CA PHE A 679 31.20 -23.20 -8.96
C PHE A 679 31.70 -22.84 -10.37
N GLN A 680 32.84 -22.15 -10.48
CA GLN A 680 33.51 -21.92 -11.76
C GLN A 680 33.79 -23.24 -12.50
N SER A 681 34.34 -24.24 -11.82
CA SER A 681 34.64 -25.55 -12.42
C SER A 681 33.38 -26.27 -12.95
N VAL A 682 32.20 -26.00 -12.37
CA VAL A 682 30.92 -26.49 -12.88
C VAL A 682 30.55 -25.80 -14.18
N ILE A 683 30.66 -24.47 -14.24
CA ILE A 683 30.37 -23.69 -15.46
C ILE A 683 31.31 -24.08 -16.60
N GLU A 684 32.60 -24.29 -16.31
CA GLU A 684 33.59 -24.71 -17.30
C GLU A 684 33.30 -26.10 -17.86
N LYS A 685 32.85 -27.04 -17.02
CA LYS A 685 32.58 -28.43 -17.43
C LYS A 685 31.21 -28.63 -18.08
N VAL A 686 30.18 -27.96 -17.59
CA VAL A 686 28.77 -28.17 -18.00
C VAL A 686 28.29 -27.11 -19.00
N GLY A 687 28.90 -25.92 -18.97
CA GLY A 687 28.53 -24.77 -19.80
C GLY A 687 27.52 -23.84 -19.12
N LEU A 688 27.71 -22.53 -19.32
CA LEU A 688 26.88 -21.48 -18.72
C LEU A 688 25.39 -21.62 -19.09
N THR A 689 25.06 -21.91 -20.35
CA THR A 689 23.68 -22.04 -20.81
C THR A 689 22.91 -23.15 -20.07
N ALA A 690 23.54 -24.28 -19.82
CA ALA A 690 22.93 -25.39 -19.07
C ALA A 690 22.70 -25.02 -17.59
N VAL A 691 23.62 -24.26 -16.99
CA VAL A 691 23.47 -23.71 -15.64
C VAL A 691 22.31 -22.71 -15.57
N LEU A 692 22.16 -21.83 -16.58
CA LEU A 692 21.05 -20.87 -16.64
C LEU A 692 19.69 -21.53 -16.86
N ASN A 693 19.62 -22.56 -17.72
CA ASN A 693 18.40 -23.36 -17.88
C ASN A 693 18.01 -24.05 -16.56
N SER A 694 18.99 -24.54 -15.80
CA SER A 694 18.77 -25.14 -14.48
C SER A 694 18.31 -24.11 -13.44
N LEU A 695 18.78 -22.86 -13.54
CA LEU A 695 18.34 -21.75 -12.70
C LEU A 695 16.88 -21.36 -12.99
N LEU A 696 16.47 -21.33 -14.26
CA LEU A 696 15.08 -21.01 -14.64
C LEU A 696 14.09 -22.11 -14.25
N THR A 697 14.46 -23.37 -14.44
CA THR A 697 13.57 -24.53 -14.21
C THR A 697 13.67 -25.10 -12.79
N GLY A 698 14.63 -24.64 -11.99
CA GLY A 698 14.87 -25.12 -10.64
C GLY A 698 13.77 -24.71 -9.64
N ILE A 699 13.57 -25.55 -8.62
CA ILE A 699 12.72 -25.21 -7.47
C ILE A 699 13.32 -24.05 -6.65
N CYS A 700 12.49 -23.31 -5.90
CA CYS A 700 12.89 -22.07 -5.24
C CYS A 700 14.17 -22.17 -4.38
N LYS A 701 14.35 -23.27 -3.63
CA LYS A 701 15.57 -23.46 -2.82
C LYS A 701 16.83 -23.62 -3.68
N ILE A 702 16.74 -24.31 -4.81
CA ILE A 702 17.85 -24.46 -5.75
C ILE A 702 18.18 -23.11 -6.39
N GLN A 703 17.16 -22.36 -6.82
CA GLN A 703 17.33 -21.01 -7.38
C GLN A 703 18.05 -20.07 -6.40
N GLN A 704 17.65 -20.08 -5.13
CA GLN A 704 18.28 -19.29 -4.07
C GLN A 704 19.77 -19.62 -3.93
N TYR A 705 20.14 -20.90 -3.85
CA TYR A 705 21.54 -21.32 -3.74
C TYR A 705 22.35 -20.97 -4.99
N MET A 706 21.77 -21.14 -6.19
CA MET A 706 22.45 -20.77 -7.44
C MET A 706 22.72 -19.27 -7.54
N LEU A 707 21.76 -18.42 -7.18
CA LEU A 707 21.96 -16.96 -7.12
C LEU A 707 23.07 -16.58 -6.13
N THR A 708 23.13 -17.28 -5.00
CA THR A 708 24.21 -17.10 -4.01
C THR A 708 25.58 -17.44 -4.60
N MET A 709 25.67 -18.56 -5.32
CA MET A 709 26.93 -18.98 -5.97
C MET A 709 27.35 -18.02 -7.09
N PHE A 710 26.40 -17.52 -7.88
CA PHE A 710 26.68 -16.46 -8.86
C PHE A 710 27.20 -15.19 -8.18
N SER A 711 26.55 -14.74 -7.11
CA SER A 711 26.96 -13.56 -6.36
C SER A 711 28.34 -13.73 -5.69
N ALA A 712 28.65 -14.90 -5.14
CA ALA A 712 29.96 -15.22 -4.59
C ALA A 712 31.05 -15.19 -5.66
N MET A 713 30.82 -15.85 -6.80
CA MET A 713 31.76 -15.91 -7.92
C MET A 713 32.05 -14.52 -8.52
N LEU A 714 31.00 -13.74 -8.77
CA LEU A 714 31.10 -12.38 -9.31
C LEU A 714 31.79 -11.42 -8.32
N SER A 715 31.57 -11.56 -7.01
CA SER A 715 32.26 -10.75 -5.99
C SER A 715 33.79 -10.97 -5.94
N CYS A 716 34.27 -12.09 -6.48
CA CYS A 716 35.70 -12.38 -6.63
C CYS A 716 36.25 -12.04 -8.02
N GLY A 717 35.45 -11.42 -8.90
CA GLY A 717 35.84 -11.08 -10.27
C GLY A 717 35.94 -12.25 -11.24
N ILE A 718 35.53 -13.45 -10.83
CA ILE A 718 35.62 -14.67 -11.64
C ILE A 718 34.53 -14.66 -12.72
N HIS A 719 34.89 -14.96 -13.98
CA HIS A 719 34.00 -14.94 -15.15
C HIS A 719 33.27 -13.62 -15.44
N LEU A 720 33.61 -12.53 -14.74
CA LEU A 720 32.93 -11.25 -14.83
C LEU A 720 32.83 -10.73 -16.28
N GLN A 721 33.94 -10.71 -17.03
CA GLN A 721 33.95 -10.26 -18.43
C GLN A 721 33.09 -11.12 -19.36
N ARG A 722 33.04 -12.45 -19.12
CA ARG A 722 32.22 -13.38 -19.90
C ARG A 722 30.74 -13.16 -19.62
N LEU A 723 30.36 -13.00 -18.35
CA LEU A 723 28.96 -12.82 -17.94
C LEU A 723 28.40 -11.46 -18.32
N ILE A 724 29.21 -10.40 -18.31
CA ILE A 724 28.81 -9.06 -18.72
C ILE A 724 28.39 -9.02 -20.21
N GLN A 725 28.98 -9.86 -21.06
CA GLN A 725 28.66 -9.88 -22.50
C GLN A 725 27.42 -10.72 -22.82
N GLU A 726 26.95 -11.55 -21.89
CA GLU A 726 25.87 -12.51 -22.11
C GLU A 726 24.51 -11.88 -21.77
N LYS A 727 23.81 -11.36 -22.79
CA LYS A 727 22.48 -10.73 -22.61
C LYS A 727 21.45 -11.67 -21.97
N GLU A 728 21.51 -12.97 -22.31
CA GLU A 728 20.65 -14.02 -21.73
C GLU A 728 20.85 -14.17 -20.22
N PHE A 729 22.03 -13.86 -19.69
CA PHE A 729 22.27 -13.88 -18.25
C PHE A 729 21.41 -12.83 -17.54
N VAL A 730 21.50 -11.58 -17.98
CA VAL A 730 20.76 -10.45 -17.36
C VAL A 730 19.25 -10.66 -17.48
N THR A 731 18.76 -11.06 -18.65
CA THR A 731 17.33 -11.33 -18.83
C THR A 731 16.84 -12.50 -17.96
N THR A 732 17.66 -13.54 -17.79
CA THR A 732 17.37 -14.65 -16.87
C THR A 732 17.27 -14.19 -15.42
N ILE A 733 18.22 -13.36 -14.94
CA ILE A 733 18.17 -12.83 -13.57
C ILE A 733 16.96 -11.92 -13.36
N ILE A 734 16.61 -11.09 -14.35
CA ILE A 734 15.42 -10.22 -14.27
C ILE A 734 14.13 -11.04 -14.20
N ARG A 735 14.00 -12.14 -14.95
CA ARG A 735 12.84 -13.04 -14.83
C ARG A 735 12.69 -13.61 -13.41
N LEU A 736 13.79 -13.85 -12.68
CA LEU A 736 13.72 -14.32 -11.30
C LEU A 736 13.18 -13.27 -10.32
N LEU A 737 13.13 -11.99 -10.70
CA LEU A 737 12.44 -10.96 -9.93
C LEU A 737 10.92 -11.17 -9.89
N GLU A 738 10.35 -12.03 -10.74
CA GLU A 738 8.95 -12.45 -10.67
C GLU A 738 8.69 -13.47 -9.54
N SER A 739 9.75 -14.02 -8.92
CA SER A 739 9.64 -15.06 -7.91
C SER A 739 8.84 -14.62 -6.66
N PRO A 740 7.99 -15.49 -6.08
CA PRO A 740 7.29 -15.19 -4.83
C PRO A 740 8.24 -15.07 -3.62
N SER A 741 9.42 -15.69 -3.67
CA SER A 741 10.39 -15.68 -2.57
C SER A 741 11.15 -14.36 -2.47
N THR A 742 11.06 -13.69 -1.32
CA THR A 742 11.80 -12.45 -1.03
C THR A 742 13.30 -12.64 -1.12
N PHE A 743 13.84 -13.77 -0.66
CA PHE A 743 15.26 -14.11 -0.76
C PHE A 743 15.75 -14.27 -2.20
N ILE A 744 14.93 -14.87 -3.08
CA ILE A 744 15.30 -15.02 -4.50
C ILE A 744 15.35 -13.64 -5.16
N ARG A 745 14.33 -12.80 -4.93
CA ARG A 745 14.31 -11.44 -5.47
C ARG A 745 15.47 -10.60 -4.96
N ALA A 746 15.74 -10.63 -3.64
CA ALA A 746 16.86 -9.91 -3.03
C ALA A 746 18.21 -10.32 -3.62
N LYS A 747 18.45 -11.63 -3.77
CA LYS A 747 19.69 -12.14 -4.37
C LYS A 747 19.79 -11.87 -5.87
N ALA A 748 18.68 -11.89 -6.58
CA ALA A 748 18.65 -11.48 -7.98
C ALA A 748 19.03 -9.99 -8.12
N PHE A 749 18.51 -9.11 -7.25
CA PHE A 749 18.97 -7.71 -7.19
C PHE A 749 20.45 -7.59 -6.85
N LEU A 750 20.96 -8.41 -5.92
CA LEU A 750 22.39 -8.43 -5.56
C LEU A 750 23.29 -8.85 -6.73
N VAL A 751 22.89 -9.88 -7.49
CA VAL A 751 23.58 -10.32 -8.71
C VAL A 751 23.53 -9.23 -9.78
N LEU A 752 22.37 -8.60 -10.00
CA LEU A 752 22.24 -7.48 -10.94
C LEU A 752 23.12 -6.30 -10.54
N LEU A 753 23.16 -5.92 -9.26
CA LEU A 753 24.05 -4.87 -8.76
C LEU A 753 25.52 -5.16 -9.13
N GLN A 754 25.99 -6.39 -8.92
CA GLN A 754 27.36 -6.77 -9.27
C GLN A 754 27.64 -6.69 -10.78
N VAL A 755 26.67 -7.01 -11.63
CA VAL A 755 26.79 -6.83 -13.09
C VAL A 755 26.82 -5.34 -13.45
N LEU A 756 25.93 -4.53 -12.86
CA LEU A 756 25.76 -3.12 -13.17
C LEU A 756 26.90 -2.23 -12.67
N ILE A 757 27.57 -2.61 -11.58
CA ILE A 757 28.81 -1.95 -11.13
C ILE A 757 29.90 -2.02 -12.21
N ASN A 758 29.89 -3.08 -13.02
CA ASN A 758 30.94 -3.35 -14.00
C ASN A 758 30.53 -3.05 -15.45
N SER A 759 29.25 -2.73 -15.72
CA SER A 759 28.78 -2.41 -17.08
C SER A 759 27.54 -1.51 -17.10
N ARG A 760 27.70 -0.29 -17.64
CA ARG A 760 26.61 0.65 -17.89
C ARG A 760 25.66 0.18 -19.00
N GLU A 761 26.15 -0.52 -20.01
CA GLU A 761 25.31 -1.03 -21.12
C GLU A 761 24.26 -2.03 -20.63
N MET A 762 24.60 -2.83 -19.60
CA MET A 762 23.65 -3.75 -19.00
C MET A 762 22.53 -3.04 -18.23
N LEU A 763 22.73 -1.79 -17.82
CA LEU A 763 21.66 -0.98 -17.23
C LEU A 763 20.55 -0.69 -18.25
N LEU A 764 20.93 -0.33 -19.49
CA LEU A 764 19.95 -0.14 -20.56
C LEU A 764 19.13 -1.41 -20.80
N LEU A 765 19.81 -2.54 -20.99
CA LEU A 765 19.14 -3.84 -21.18
C LEU A 765 18.21 -4.16 -20.01
N SER A 766 18.64 -3.85 -18.78
CA SER A 766 17.84 -4.09 -17.59
C SER A 766 16.60 -3.21 -17.52
N CYS A 767 16.72 -1.92 -17.84
CA CYS A 767 15.59 -0.99 -17.91
C CYS A 767 14.59 -1.42 -18.98
N GLN A 768 15.06 -1.81 -20.18
CA GLN A 768 14.22 -2.35 -21.26
C GLN A 768 13.50 -3.65 -20.84
N ALA A 769 14.15 -4.48 -20.03
CA ALA A 769 13.56 -5.68 -19.44
C ALA A 769 12.70 -5.41 -18.18
N ARG A 770 12.23 -4.16 -17.98
CA ARG A 770 11.30 -3.76 -16.91
C ARG A 770 11.89 -3.80 -15.49
N LEU A 771 13.22 -3.71 -15.32
CA LEU A 771 13.88 -3.67 -14.00
C LEU A 771 13.27 -2.62 -13.07
N VAL A 772 13.02 -1.41 -13.59
CA VAL A 772 12.48 -0.29 -12.81
C VAL A 772 11.12 -0.64 -12.18
N MET A 773 10.25 -1.34 -12.91
CA MET A 773 8.95 -1.76 -12.39
C MET A 773 9.09 -2.75 -11.23
N TYR A 774 10.06 -3.67 -11.28
CA TYR A 774 10.36 -4.59 -10.18
C TYR A 774 10.91 -3.86 -8.95
N ILE A 775 11.79 -2.87 -9.16
CA ILE A 775 12.31 -2.03 -8.08
C ILE A 775 11.17 -1.28 -7.39
N GLU A 776 10.25 -0.68 -8.15
CA GLU A 776 9.09 0.00 -7.57
C GLU A 776 8.17 -0.92 -6.79
N ARG A 777 7.89 -2.11 -7.34
CA ARG A 777 7.01 -3.10 -6.71
C ARG A 777 7.56 -3.54 -5.36
N ASP A 778 8.85 -3.84 -5.28
CA ASP A 778 9.47 -4.30 -4.02
C ASP A 778 9.81 -3.14 -3.08
N SER A 779 10.12 -1.94 -3.60
CA SER A 779 10.31 -0.73 -2.77
C SER A 779 9.03 -0.35 -2.01
N ARG A 780 7.86 -0.37 -2.66
CA ARG A 780 6.57 -0.12 -1.99
C ARG A 780 6.30 -1.09 -0.84
N LYS A 781 6.77 -2.34 -0.97
CA LYS A 781 6.61 -3.39 0.06
C LYS A 781 7.56 -3.21 1.24
N THR A 782 8.71 -2.56 1.07
CA THR A 782 9.71 -2.34 2.13
C THR A 782 9.46 -1.05 2.93
N THR A 783 8.75 -0.06 2.39
CA THR A 783 8.52 1.25 3.05
C THR A 783 7.31 1.27 4.01
N ALA A 784 6.45 0.26 4.00
CA ALA A 784 5.26 0.19 4.87
C ALA A 784 5.63 -0.28 6.29
N GLY A 785 5.12 0.43 7.30
CA GLY A 785 5.61 0.41 8.69
C GLY A 785 5.50 -0.90 9.48
N LYS A 786 6.50 -1.08 10.36
CA LYS A 786 6.52 -1.84 11.63
C LYS A 786 5.90 -3.24 11.65
N GLU A 787 6.51 -4.16 10.89
CA GLU A 787 6.80 -5.53 11.36
C GLU A 787 7.90 -6.11 10.45
N GLN A 788 9.16 -5.97 10.88
CA GLN A 788 10.33 -6.44 10.13
C GLN A 788 10.39 -7.98 10.15
N GLN A 789 9.72 -8.62 9.19
CA GLN A 789 10.12 -9.97 8.79
C GLN A 789 11.56 -9.89 8.25
N SER A 790 12.49 -10.70 8.80
CA SER A 790 13.93 -10.66 8.46
C SER A 790 14.21 -10.75 6.96
N GLY A 791 13.37 -11.46 6.20
CA GLY A 791 13.46 -11.53 4.74
C GLY A 791 13.16 -10.22 4.01
N ASN A 792 12.29 -9.36 4.56
CA ASN A 792 11.99 -8.04 4.00
C ASN A 792 13.10 -7.03 4.33
N GLU A 793 13.74 -7.15 5.49
CA GLU A 793 14.92 -6.34 5.83
C GLU A 793 16.08 -6.65 4.88
N TYR A 794 16.35 -7.94 4.62
CA TYR A 794 17.37 -8.35 3.66
C TYR A 794 17.08 -7.82 2.25
N LEU A 795 15.83 -7.97 1.78
CA LEU A 795 15.40 -7.41 0.50
C LEU A 795 15.58 -5.88 0.43
N SER A 796 15.21 -5.15 1.49
CA SER A 796 15.41 -3.70 1.58
C SER A 796 16.87 -3.34 1.45
N LYS A 797 17.77 -3.99 2.20
CA LYS A 797 19.22 -3.73 2.13
C LYS A 797 19.78 -3.94 0.72
N CYS A 798 19.41 -5.04 0.05
CA CYS A 798 19.84 -5.30 -1.33
C CYS A 798 19.28 -4.26 -2.31
N LEU A 799 18.01 -3.88 -2.15
CA LEU A 799 17.33 -2.92 -3.01
C LEU A 799 17.90 -1.50 -2.84
N ASP A 800 18.17 -1.09 -1.59
CA ASP A 800 18.73 0.22 -1.27
C ASP A 800 20.13 0.40 -1.86
N LEU A 801 20.98 -0.64 -1.82
CA LEU A 801 22.28 -0.63 -2.48
C LEU A 801 22.16 -0.51 -4.01
N LEU A 802 21.21 -1.23 -4.62
CA LEU A 802 20.98 -1.15 -6.06
C LEU A 802 20.47 0.23 -6.48
N ILE A 803 19.48 0.77 -5.77
CA ILE A 803 18.95 2.12 -6.03
C ILE A 803 20.05 3.16 -5.86
N HIS A 804 20.84 3.07 -4.79
CA HIS A 804 21.94 4.00 -4.54
C HIS A 804 22.97 3.98 -5.69
N HIS A 805 23.37 2.80 -6.18
CA HIS A 805 24.27 2.67 -7.32
C HIS A 805 23.69 3.30 -8.60
N ILE A 806 22.43 2.99 -8.93
CA ILE A 806 21.78 3.52 -10.15
C ILE A 806 21.67 5.05 -10.10
N VAL A 807 21.29 5.62 -8.95
CA VAL A 807 21.20 7.09 -8.77
C VAL A 807 22.58 7.74 -8.94
N ARG A 808 23.65 7.10 -8.44
CA ARG A 808 25.02 7.60 -8.54
C ARG A 808 25.59 7.55 -9.97
N GLU A 809 25.23 6.54 -10.76
CA GLU A 809 25.72 6.41 -12.15
C GLU A 809 25.04 7.38 -13.13
N LEU A 810 23.81 7.81 -12.84
CA LEU A 810 23.01 8.61 -13.78
C LEU A 810 23.64 9.96 -14.19
N PRO A 811 24.23 10.77 -13.28
CA PRO A 811 24.95 11.97 -13.67
C PRO A 811 26.11 11.68 -14.65
N GLY A 812 26.79 10.55 -14.49
CA GLY A 812 27.83 10.11 -15.41
C GLY A 812 27.29 9.78 -16.80
N ILE A 813 26.15 9.09 -16.88
CA ILE A 813 25.47 8.78 -18.15
C ILE A 813 25.06 10.06 -18.88
N LEU A 814 24.43 11.00 -18.17
CA LEU A 814 24.00 12.27 -18.76
C LEU A 814 25.22 13.11 -19.19
N GLY A 815 26.29 13.13 -18.38
CA GLY A 815 27.54 13.79 -18.70
C GLY A 815 28.23 13.23 -19.95
N ASP A 816 28.24 11.90 -20.12
CA ASP A 816 28.79 11.24 -21.31
C ASP A 816 27.98 11.61 -22.58
N ILE A 817 26.65 11.63 -22.49
CA ILE A 817 25.76 12.08 -23.58
C ILE A 817 26.07 13.54 -23.94
N LEU A 818 26.12 14.44 -22.96
CA LEU A 818 26.41 15.86 -23.20
C LEU A 818 27.81 16.09 -23.79
N ASN A 819 28.83 15.40 -23.27
CA ASN A 819 30.19 15.51 -23.78
C ASN A 819 30.29 15.01 -25.23
N THR A 820 29.64 13.89 -25.56
CA THR A 820 29.63 13.37 -26.93
C THR A 820 28.91 14.30 -27.91
N LEU A 821 27.79 14.90 -27.51
CA LEU A 821 27.08 15.92 -28.31
C LEU A 821 27.91 17.21 -28.48
N THR A 822 28.53 17.69 -27.41
CA THR A 822 29.39 18.88 -27.43
C THR A 822 30.56 18.72 -28.42
N ASN A 823 31.16 17.53 -28.47
CA ASN A 823 32.30 17.22 -29.35
C ASN A 823 31.96 17.22 -30.85
N VAL A 824 30.68 17.08 -31.22
CA VAL A 824 30.20 17.08 -32.61
C VAL A 824 29.45 18.35 -33.00
N SER A 825 29.13 19.21 -32.04
CA SER A 825 28.44 20.47 -32.30
C SER A 825 29.24 21.38 -33.26
N GLY A 826 28.55 21.95 -34.25
CA GLY A 826 29.14 22.82 -35.28
C GLY A 826 29.96 22.09 -36.36
N ARG A 827 29.99 20.75 -36.35
CA ARG A 827 30.73 19.94 -37.35
C ARG A 827 29.77 19.26 -38.31
N LYS A 828 30.02 19.41 -39.62
CA LYS A 828 29.24 18.75 -40.67
C LYS A 828 29.48 17.24 -40.78
N HIS A 829 30.68 16.78 -40.41
CA HIS A 829 31.08 15.37 -40.51
C HIS A 829 31.84 14.92 -39.25
N PRO A 830 31.21 14.17 -38.33
CA PRO A 830 31.89 13.58 -37.19
C PRO A 830 32.99 12.60 -37.62
N SER A 831 34.11 12.56 -36.90
CA SER A 831 35.16 11.55 -37.16
C SER A 831 34.66 10.13 -36.86
N THR A 832 35.33 9.10 -37.37
CA THR A 832 34.98 7.70 -37.09
C THR A 832 34.97 7.37 -35.59
N VAL A 833 35.86 7.99 -34.81
CA VAL A 833 35.92 7.86 -33.34
C VAL A 833 34.71 8.52 -32.69
N GLN A 834 34.33 9.73 -33.13
CA GLN A 834 33.18 10.45 -32.61
C GLN A 834 31.86 9.75 -32.97
N ALA A 835 31.72 9.27 -34.21
CA ALA A 835 30.57 8.48 -34.62
C ALA A 835 30.43 7.19 -33.80
N LYS A 836 31.54 6.53 -33.48
CA LYS A 836 31.52 5.37 -32.57
C LYS A 836 31.07 5.76 -31.17
N GLN A 837 31.56 6.86 -30.60
CA GLN A 837 31.14 7.36 -29.29
C GLN A 837 29.63 7.69 -29.25
N LEU A 838 29.10 8.37 -30.28
CA LEU A 838 27.67 8.65 -30.39
C LEU A 838 26.82 7.38 -30.39
N LYS A 839 27.24 6.35 -31.15
CA LYS A 839 26.55 5.04 -31.20
C LYS A 839 26.55 4.30 -29.86
N MET A 840 27.51 4.60 -28.97
CA MET A 840 27.58 3.99 -27.64
C MET A 840 26.79 4.78 -26.59
N CYS A 841 26.89 6.12 -26.61
CA CYS A 841 26.35 6.96 -25.54
C CYS A 841 24.87 7.32 -25.73
N LEU A 842 24.43 7.67 -26.95
CA LEU A 842 23.06 8.14 -27.19
C LEU A 842 21.96 7.10 -26.88
N PRO A 843 22.15 5.78 -27.15
CA PRO A 843 21.18 4.76 -26.76
C PRO A 843 20.96 4.64 -25.25
N MET A 844 21.73 5.34 -24.41
CA MET A 844 21.50 5.38 -22.95
C MET A 844 20.40 6.37 -22.56
N MET A 845 19.94 7.27 -23.44
CA MET A 845 18.88 8.24 -23.10
C MET A 845 17.57 7.61 -22.58
N PRO A 846 17.07 6.47 -23.12
CA PRO A 846 15.95 5.74 -22.53
C PRO A 846 16.12 5.37 -21.05
N VAL A 847 17.35 5.17 -20.56
CA VAL A 847 17.60 4.91 -19.13
C VAL A 847 17.17 6.12 -18.29
N VAL A 848 17.50 7.33 -18.74
CA VAL A 848 17.09 8.57 -18.06
C VAL A 848 15.55 8.64 -17.99
N LEU A 849 14.87 8.38 -19.11
CA LEU A 849 13.41 8.34 -19.19
C LEU A 849 12.80 7.31 -18.22
N HIS A 850 13.30 6.07 -18.23
CA HIS A 850 12.80 5.01 -17.36
C HIS A 850 12.99 5.33 -15.87
N LEU A 851 14.09 5.97 -15.48
CA LEU A 851 14.33 6.33 -14.08
C LEU A 851 13.51 7.55 -13.65
N VAL A 852 13.36 8.56 -14.52
CA VAL A 852 12.56 9.77 -14.22
C VAL A 852 11.06 9.47 -14.18
N THR A 853 10.59 8.51 -14.99
CA THR A 853 9.19 8.03 -14.91
C THR A 853 8.89 7.26 -13.62
N SER A 854 9.93 6.84 -12.88
CA SER A 854 9.76 6.09 -11.65
C SER A 854 9.59 6.95 -10.41
N GLN A 855 8.60 6.62 -9.58
CA GLN A 855 8.36 7.32 -8.31
C GLN A 855 9.48 7.11 -7.26
N VAL A 856 10.24 6.01 -7.36
CA VAL A 856 11.34 5.69 -6.41
C VAL A 856 12.59 6.52 -6.72
N PHE A 857 12.86 6.69 -8.01
CA PHE A 857 14.08 7.29 -8.52
C PHE A 857 13.94 8.80 -8.75
N ARG A 858 12.82 9.25 -9.32
CA ARG A 858 12.55 10.66 -9.64
C ARG A 858 12.93 11.65 -8.53
N PRO A 859 12.46 11.52 -7.26
CA PRO A 859 12.79 12.49 -6.22
C PRO A 859 14.26 12.46 -5.78
N ARG A 860 15.01 11.39 -6.09
CA ARG A 860 16.44 11.25 -5.78
C ARG A 860 17.34 11.74 -6.93
N ILE A 861 16.78 11.86 -8.13
CA ILE A 861 17.50 12.19 -9.38
C ILE A 861 17.29 13.65 -9.77
N VAL A 862 16.06 14.17 -9.69
CA VAL A 862 15.73 15.51 -10.16
C VAL A 862 16.28 16.53 -9.17
N SER A 863 17.54 16.89 -9.36
CA SER A 863 18.29 17.93 -8.65
C SER A 863 18.48 19.17 -9.52
N GLU A 864 18.97 20.25 -8.93
CA GLU A 864 19.37 21.46 -9.65
C GLU A 864 20.40 21.17 -10.76
N GLU A 865 21.43 20.39 -10.45
CA GLU A 865 22.48 19.99 -11.41
C GLU A 865 21.89 19.15 -12.56
N PHE A 866 20.98 18.23 -12.25
CA PHE A 866 20.27 17.46 -13.27
C PHE A 866 19.49 18.38 -14.22
N LEU A 867 18.71 19.33 -13.68
CA LEU A 867 17.93 20.27 -14.50
C LEU A 867 18.82 21.20 -15.34
N PHE A 868 19.96 21.64 -14.81
CA PHE A 868 20.95 22.42 -15.57
C PHE A 868 21.51 21.63 -16.77
N ASN A 869 21.99 20.41 -16.52
CA ASN A 869 22.49 19.51 -17.56
C ASN A 869 21.40 19.17 -18.59
N TYR A 870 20.17 19.00 -18.12
CA TYR A 870 19.03 18.72 -18.96
C TYR A 870 18.61 19.92 -19.84
N GLY A 871 18.69 21.15 -19.34
CA GLY A 871 18.52 22.36 -20.16
C GLY A 871 19.57 22.49 -21.27
N THR A 872 20.80 22.05 -20.99
CA THR A 872 21.86 21.95 -22.01
C THR A 872 21.51 20.90 -23.06
N LEU A 873 20.92 19.76 -22.68
CA LEU A 873 20.45 18.74 -23.61
C LEU A 873 19.32 19.26 -24.52
N LEU A 874 18.36 20.03 -23.99
CA LEU A 874 17.30 20.67 -24.78
C LEU A 874 17.87 21.68 -25.80
N ASN A 875 18.92 22.43 -25.43
CA ASN A 875 19.62 23.31 -26.38
C ASN A 875 20.28 22.55 -27.54
N PHE A 876 20.75 21.31 -27.33
CA PHE A 876 21.26 20.49 -28.41
C PHE A 876 20.18 20.07 -29.41
N ILE A 877 18.93 19.84 -28.97
CA ILE A 877 17.80 19.56 -29.88
C ILE A 877 17.64 20.70 -30.89
N ARG A 878 17.72 21.95 -30.42
CA ARG A 878 17.69 23.14 -31.30
C ARG A 878 18.82 23.13 -32.32
N SER A 879 20.04 22.80 -31.90
CA SER A 879 21.21 22.74 -32.80
C SER A 879 21.13 21.60 -33.82
N ILE A 880 20.45 20.50 -33.46
CA ILE A 880 20.17 19.39 -34.39
C ILE A 880 19.17 19.85 -35.45
N GLU A 881 18.10 20.54 -35.03
CA GLU A 881 17.09 21.07 -35.95
C GLU A 881 17.64 22.13 -36.92
N SER A 882 18.43 23.07 -36.42
CA SER A 882 19.03 24.12 -37.26
C SER A 882 20.10 23.60 -38.22
N GLY A 883 20.43 22.30 -38.16
CA GLY A 883 21.46 21.65 -38.97
C GLY A 883 22.90 22.00 -38.56
N GLU A 884 23.09 22.74 -37.45
CA GLU A 884 24.40 23.03 -36.87
C GLU A 884 25.11 21.76 -36.36
N THR A 885 24.34 20.81 -35.83
CA THR A 885 24.83 19.52 -35.35
C THR A 885 24.25 18.39 -36.20
N ASN A 886 25.01 17.88 -37.18
CA ASN A 886 24.55 16.79 -38.04
C ASN A 886 24.80 15.42 -37.39
N LEU A 887 23.76 14.86 -36.76
CA LEU A 887 23.79 13.51 -36.19
C LEU A 887 23.42 12.43 -37.23
N ASP A 888 22.53 12.74 -38.16
CA ASP A 888 21.96 11.77 -39.11
C ASP A 888 23.04 11.09 -39.95
N GLY A 889 24.09 11.82 -40.33
CA GLY A 889 25.23 11.27 -41.07
C GLY A 889 26.08 10.25 -40.28
N ALA A 890 26.02 10.24 -38.94
CA ALA A 890 26.83 9.38 -38.10
C ALA A 890 26.05 8.20 -37.50
N ILE A 891 24.82 8.42 -37.03
CA ILE A 891 23.99 7.42 -36.32
C ILE A 891 22.72 7.03 -37.09
N GLY A 892 22.34 7.79 -38.12
CA GLY A 892 21.09 7.61 -38.87
C GLY A 892 19.92 8.43 -38.29
N PRO A 893 18.94 8.81 -39.14
CA PRO A 893 17.84 9.71 -38.75
C PRO A 893 16.90 9.12 -37.69
N ALA A 894 16.72 7.79 -37.67
CA ALA A 894 15.88 7.15 -36.66
C ALA A 894 16.44 7.29 -35.23
N ALA A 895 17.78 7.26 -35.08
CA ALA A 895 18.43 7.36 -33.77
C ALA A 895 18.45 8.79 -33.23
N SER A 896 18.54 9.80 -34.11
CA SER A 896 18.43 11.21 -33.72
C SER A 896 16.99 11.55 -33.31
N GLU A 897 16.00 11.07 -34.05
CA GLU A 897 14.58 11.23 -33.71
C GLU A 897 14.23 10.55 -32.37
N GLU A 898 14.73 9.34 -32.13
CA GLU A 898 14.54 8.62 -30.86
C GLU A 898 15.18 9.38 -29.67
N LEU A 899 16.36 9.99 -29.86
CA LEU A 899 16.99 10.84 -28.84
C LEU A 899 16.11 12.03 -28.47
N ILE A 900 15.57 12.73 -29.48
CA ILE A 900 14.72 13.92 -29.29
C ILE A 900 13.43 13.52 -28.57
N LYS A 901 12.76 12.47 -29.05
CA LYS A 901 11.52 11.95 -28.45
C LYS A 901 11.71 11.52 -27.00
N ASN A 902 12.75 10.76 -26.71
CA ASN A 902 13.06 10.32 -25.35
C ASN A 902 13.43 11.49 -24.44
N THR A 903 14.11 12.51 -24.99
CA THR A 903 14.37 13.75 -24.26
C THR A 903 13.04 14.42 -23.93
N LEU A 904 12.25 14.90 -24.89
CA LEU A 904 10.99 15.60 -24.61
C LEU A 904 10.04 14.81 -23.67
N SER A 905 9.92 13.49 -23.85
CA SER A 905 9.10 12.62 -22.97
C SER A 905 9.64 12.54 -21.54
N THR A 906 10.96 12.64 -21.36
CA THR A 906 11.58 12.65 -20.01
C THR A 906 11.18 13.91 -19.27
N PHE A 907 11.16 15.07 -19.95
CA PHE A 907 10.74 16.30 -19.32
C PHE A 907 9.24 16.33 -19.04
N GLU A 908 8.41 15.81 -19.95
CA GLU A 908 6.97 15.60 -19.70
C GLU A 908 6.73 14.78 -18.42
N ALA A 909 7.51 13.72 -18.21
CA ALA A 909 7.43 12.95 -16.97
C ALA A 909 7.81 13.74 -15.71
N ILE A 910 8.57 14.83 -15.83
CA ILE A 910 8.90 15.74 -14.72
C ILE A 910 7.78 16.76 -14.51
N THR A 911 7.17 17.30 -15.58
CA THR A 911 6.07 18.30 -15.48
C THR A 911 4.85 17.75 -14.78
N LEU A 912 4.58 16.44 -14.89
CA LEU A 912 3.53 15.73 -14.14
C LEU A 912 3.73 15.73 -12.61
N HIS A 913 4.88 16.18 -12.10
CA HIS A 913 5.20 16.23 -10.67
C HIS A 913 5.65 17.63 -10.22
N PRO A 914 4.70 18.56 -10.04
CA PRO A 914 4.99 19.98 -9.89
C PRO A 914 5.99 20.35 -8.79
N ALA A 915 5.90 19.68 -7.64
CA ALA A 915 6.71 19.96 -6.46
C ALA A 915 8.23 19.92 -6.73
N LEU A 916 8.70 19.09 -7.67
CA LEU A 916 10.13 18.98 -7.98
C LEU A 916 10.65 20.17 -8.79
N LEU A 917 9.81 20.74 -9.67
CA LEU A 917 10.16 21.91 -10.48
C LEU A 917 10.08 23.19 -9.65
N THR A 918 9.11 23.27 -8.75
CA THR A 918 8.91 24.41 -7.84
C THR A 918 10.12 24.69 -6.95
N ILE A 919 10.74 23.64 -6.40
CA ILE A 919 11.93 23.76 -5.53
C ILE A 919 13.11 24.42 -6.29
N HIS A 920 13.21 24.17 -7.59
CA HIS A 920 14.31 24.64 -8.46
C HIS A 920 13.84 25.64 -9.54
N HIS A 921 12.83 26.46 -9.23
CA HIS A 921 12.17 27.34 -10.20
C HIS A 921 13.13 28.28 -10.95
N LEU A 922 14.18 28.80 -10.30
CA LEU A 922 15.17 29.68 -10.94
C LEU A 922 15.93 28.97 -12.08
N THR A 923 16.34 27.71 -11.86
CA THR A 923 17.05 26.91 -12.86
C THR A 923 16.13 26.52 -14.01
N VAL A 924 14.84 26.25 -13.73
CA VAL A 924 13.84 26.00 -14.76
C VAL A 924 13.64 27.24 -15.63
N GLU A 925 13.52 28.43 -15.02
CA GLU A 925 13.39 29.70 -15.72
C GLU A 925 14.61 30.03 -16.59
N SER A 926 15.83 29.80 -16.10
CA SER A 926 17.06 30.16 -16.83
C SER A 926 17.52 29.14 -17.86
N CYS A 927 17.31 27.84 -17.60
CA CYS A 927 17.92 26.76 -18.39
C CYS A 927 16.92 25.93 -19.20
N ILE A 928 15.66 25.85 -18.80
CA ILE A 928 14.66 24.97 -19.43
C ILE A 928 13.68 25.74 -20.32
N LEU A 929 13.13 26.87 -19.85
CA LEU A 929 12.15 27.64 -20.61
C LEU A 929 12.71 28.23 -21.92
N PRO A 930 13.93 28.82 -21.97
CA PRO A 930 14.43 29.40 -23.22
C PRO A 930 14.57 28.37 -24.36
N PRO A 931 15.12 27.15 -24.13
CA PRO A 931 15.10 26.09 -25.15
C PRO A 931 13.70 25.70 -25.62
N LEU A 932 12.73 25.55 -24.69
CA LEU A 932 11.36 25.18 -25.05
C LEU A 932 10.67 26.23 -25.92
N VAL A 933 10.83 27.52 -25.60
CA VAL A 933 10.29 28.62 -26.41
C VAL A 933 10.92 28.66 -27.80
N SER A 934 12.22 28.37 -27.90
CA SER A 934 12.87 28.23 -29.21
C SER A 934 12.26 27.08 -30.03
N LEU A 935 11.97 25.93 -29.40
CA LEU A 935 11.43 24.75 -30.08
C LEU A 935 9.96 24.88 -30.51
N VAL A 936 9.20 25.84 -29.95
CA VAL A 936 7.87 26.18 -30.48
C VAL A 936 7.95 26.66 -31.94
N HIS A 937 9.08 27.26 -32.32
CA HIS A 937 9.32 27.73 -33.69
C HIS A 937 9.82 26.62 -34.63
N SER A 938 9.78 25.36 -34.18
CA SER A 938 10.27 24.22 -34.96
C SER A 938 9.45 24.01 -36.24
N GLN A 939 10.13 23.64 -37.34
CA GLN A 939 9.46 23.20 -38.57
C GLN A 939 8.77 21.84 -38.39
N ASN A 940 9.21 21.03 -37.41
CA ASN A 940 8.58 19.78 -37.08
C ASN A 940 7.32 20.01 -36.23
N VAL A 941 6.16 19.62 -36.78
CA VAL A 941 4.85 19.80 -36.13
C VAL A 941 4.79 19.09 -34.78
N GLU A 942 5.38 17.89 -34.66
CA GLU A 942 5.37 17.14 -33.40
C GLU A 942 6.18 17.84 -32.32
N TRP A 943 7.38 18.34 -32.65
CA TRP A 943 8.24 19.01 -31.66
C TRP A 943 7.65 20.33 -31.21
N ARG A 944 7.05 21.08 -32.13
CA ARG A 944 6.30 22.30 -31.81
C ARG A 944 5.14 21.99 -30.87
N LEU A 945 4.36 20.95 -31.15
CA LEU A 945 3.24 20.53 -30.33
C LEU A 945 3.69 20.13 -28.91
N PHE A 946 4.70 19.26 -28.80
CA PHE A 946 5.26 18.83 -27.52
C PHE A 946 5.82 20.01 -26.72
N SER A 947 6.56 20.90 -27.38
CA SER A 947 7.17 22.07 -26.73
C SER A 947 6.12 23.06 -26.22
N LEU A 948 5.08 23.34 -27.01
CA LEU A 948 3.95 24.18 -26.58
C LEU A 948 3.21 23.58 -25.39
N ARG A 949 2.97 22.28 -25.41
CA ARG A 949 2.34 21.58 -24.29
C ARG A 949 3.19 21.70 -23.02
N LEU A 950 4.47 21.35 -23.09
CA LEU A 950 5.41 21.44 -21.96
C LEU A 950 5.53 22.88 -21.44
N LEU A 951 5.57 23.86 -22.34
CA LEU A 951 5.63 25.28 -22.00
C LEU A 951 4.36 25.73 -21.26
N SER A 952 3.17 25.32 -21.73
CA SER A 952 1.89 25.65 -21.08
C SER A 952 1.79 25.07 -19.67
N GLU A 953 2.16 23.81 -19.49
CA GLU A 953 2.13 23.11 -18.19
C GLU A 953 3.15 23.72 -17.21
N THR A 954 4.39 23.94 -17.65
CA THR A 954 5.44 24.55 -16.80
C THR A 954 5.15 25.99 -16.43
N THR A 955 4.62 26.78 -17.37
CA THR A 955 4.28 28.19 -17.11
C THR A 955 3.13 28.30 -16.11
N SER A 956 2.07 27.52 -16.27
CA SER A 956 0.95 27.48 -15.33
C SER A 956 1.40 27.11 -13.91
N LEU A 957 2.30 26.13 -13.79
CA LEU A 957 2.88 25.70 -12.52
C LEU A 957 3.70 26.81 -11.84
N LEU A 958 4.57 27.47 -12.59
CA LEU A 958 5.45 28.52 -12.07
C LEU A 958 4.66 29.76 -11.63
N LEU A 959 3.56 30.07 -12.32
CA LEU A 959 2.67 31.18 -11.97
C LEU A 959 1.81 30.86 -10.73
N ASN A 960 1.26 29.65 -10.64
CA ASN A 960 0.44 29.20 -9.50
C ASN A 960 1.19 29.22 -8.16
N HIS A 961 2.45 28.76 -8.12
CA HIS A 961 3.23 28.72 -6.87
C HIS A 961 3.54 30.12 -6.32
N LYS A 962 3.63 31.14 -7.17
CA LYS A 962 4.00 32.50 -6.75
C LYS A 962 2.83 33.27 -6.12
N VAL A 963 1.57 32.96 -6.46
CA VAL A 963 0.37 33.50 -5.80
C VAL A 963 0.31 33.06 -4.31
N MET A 964 0.84 31.88 -3.98
CA MET A 964 0.94 31.39 -2.60
C MET A 964 2.15 31.98 -1.83
N ALA A 965 3.08 32.64 -2.52
CA ALA A 965 4.34 33.14 -1.97
C ALA A 965 4.41 34.68 -1.88
N GLU A 966 3.27 35.38 -1.99
CA GLU A 966 3.17 36.85 -1.90
C GLU A 966 3.53 37.43 -0.51
N GLU A 967 4.06 36.62 0.42
CA GLU A 967 4.60 37.09 1.70
C GLU A 967 6.11 37.45 1.68
N LYS A 968 6.83 37.30 0.55
CA LYS A 968 8.26 37.67 0.45
C LYS A 968 8.59 38.51 -0.80
N GLU A 969 9.19 39.69 -0.58
CA GLU A 969 9.52 40.74 -1.57
C GLU A 969 10.48 40.32 -2.72
N GLU A 970 11.09 39.14 -2.69
CA GLU A 970 12.02 38.66 -3.75
C GLU A 970 11.31 38.19 -5.05
N SER A 971 9.97 38.11 -5.09
CA SER A 971 9.19 37.44 -6.15
C SER A 971 8.87 38.29 -7.40
N LEU A 972 9.09 39.61 -7.38
CA LEU A 972 8.68 40.53 -8.45
C LEU A 972 9.56 40.50 -9.71
N ASP A 973 10.86 40.20 -9.60
CA ASP A 973 11.80 40.22 -10.73
C ASP A 973 11.72 38.96 -11.63
N SER A 974 11.33 37.81 -11.07
CA SER A 974 11.23 36.55 -11.82
C SER A 974 10.05 36.53 -12.79
N ASN A 975 8.91 37.17 -12.43
CA ASN A 975 7.78 37.35 -13.35
C ASN A 975 8.18 38.22 -14.55
N ARG A 976 9.05 39.22 -14.38
CA ARG A 976 9.52 40.05 -15.49
C ARG A 976 10.32 39.27 -16.53
N LYS A 977 11.18 38.33 -16.11
CA LYS A 977 12.00 37.51 -17.04
C LYS A 977 11.16 36.52 -17.84
N LEU A 978 10.23 35.84 -17.18
CA LEU A 978 9.30 34.92 -17.82
C LEU A 978 8.41 35.67 -18.82
N LEU A 979 7.79 36.76 -18.38
CA LEU A 979 6.94 37.59 -19.23
C LEU A 979 7.73 38.25 -20.35
N SER A 980 8.97 38.70 -20.13
CA SER A 980 9.82 39.24 -21.21
C SER A 980 10.15 38.16 -22.24
N LEU A 981 10.45 36.94 -21.81
CA LEU A 981 10.80 35.85 -22.73
C LEU A 981 9.60 35.47 -23.62
N ILE A 982 8.40 35.37 -23.03
CA ILE A 982 7.16 35.11 -23.77
C ILE A 982 6.81 36.30 -24.68
N ARG A 983 6.90 37.54 -24.17
CA ARG A 983 6.58 38.75 -24.92
C ARG A 983 7.50 38.96 -26.12
N ASP A 984 8.81 38.85 -25.88
CA ASP A 984 9.81 39.23 -26.88
C ASP A 984 10.03 38.12 -27.91
N SER A 985 9.82 36.84 -27.54
CA SER A 985 10.13 35.69 -28.40
C SER A 985 8.91 34.95 -28.96
N LEU A 986 7.77 34.92 -28.25
CA LEU A 986 6.64 34.02 -28.60
C LEU A 986 5.41 34.79 -29.11
N LEU A 987 5.01 35.89 -28.45
CA LEU A 987 3.82 36.68 -28.83
C LEU A 987 3.84 37.22 -30.28
N PRO A 988 4.98 37.65 -30.88
CA PRO A 988 4.97 38.20 -32.23
C PRO A 988 4.52 37.23 -33.33
N GLN A 989 4.52 35.92 -33.08
CA GLN A 989 4.14 34.88 -34.04
C GLN A 989 2.90 34.10 -33.61
N TYR A 990 2.21 34.54 -32.55
CA TYR A 990 1.07 33.81 -31.98
C TYR A 990 -0.10 33.68 -32.95
N GLU A 991 -0.27 34.63 -33.86
CA GLU A 991 -1.26 34.54 -34.94
C GLU A 991 -1.06 33.28 -35.79
N TYR A 992 0.18 33.00 -36.22
CA TYR A 992 0.48 31.80 -37.00
C TYR A 992 0.29 30.50 -36.19
N ILE A 993 0.53 30.54 -34.88
CA ILE A 993 0.36 29.38 -33.99
C ILE A 993 -1.13 29.08 -33.77
N LEU A 994 -1.95 30.13 -33.58
CA LEU A 994 -3.40 29.99 -33.39
C LEU A 994 -4.13 29.54 -34.66
N MET A 995 -3.61 29.89 -35.84
CA MET A 995 -4.14 29.46 -37.15
C MET A 995 -3.62 28.09 -37.61
N ALA A 996 -2.83 27.39 -36.79
CA ALA A 996 -2.36 26.05 -37.10
C ALA A 996 -3.49 25.00 -36.93
N PRO A 997 -3.41 23.83 -37.59
CA PRO A 997 -4.40 22.77 -37.38
C PRO A 997 -4.35 22.23 -35.94
N ASP A 998 -5.51 21.76 -35.44
CA ASP A 998 -5.62 21.08 -34.14
C ASP A 998 -4.61 19.92 -34.03
N PRO A 999 -4.00 19.71 -32.83
CA PRO A 999 -4.29 20.32 -31.53
C PRO A 999 -3.35 21.47 -31.13
N VAL A 1000 -2.62 22.08 -32.08
CA VAL A 1000 -1.64 23.15 -31.76
C VAL A 1000 -2.30 24.39 -31.10
N PRO A 1001 -3.43 24.92 -31.62
CA PRO A 1001 -4.09 26.09 -31.03
C PRO A 1001 -4.54 25.87 -29.60
N LEU A 1002 -4.98 24.66 -29.24
CA LEU A 1002 -5.40 24.30 -27.88
C LEU A 1002 -4.31 24.61 -26.83
N TYR A 1003 -3.07 24.16 -27.07
CA TYR A 1003 -1.99 24.36 -26.10
C TYR A 1003 -1.48 25.81 -26.07
N ALA A 1004 -1.54 26.49 -27.21
CA ALA A 1004 -1.27 27.93 -27.27
C ALA A 1004 -2.31 28.71 -26.46
N LEU A 1005 -3.60 28.43 -26.64
CA LEU A 1005 -4.67 29.04 -25.84
C LEU A 1005 -4.51 28.73 -24.34
N LYS A 1006 -4.16 27.49 -23.96
CA LYS A 1006 -3.89 27.13 -22.55
C LYS A 1006 -2.76 27.97 -21.93
N LEU A 1007 -1.70 28.24 -22.69
CA LEU A 1007 -0.62 29.12 -22.23
C LEU A 1007 -1.13 30.55 -22.01
N LEU A 1008 -1.93 31.10 -22.93
CA LEU A 1008 -2.52 32.44 -22.77
C LEU A 1008 -3.51 32.51 -21.60
N VAL A 1009 -4.32 31.47 -21.39
CA VAL A 1009 -5.22 31.37 -20.22
C VAL A 1009 -4.40 31.43 -18.93
N ALA A 1010 -3.36 30.60 -18.80
CA ALA A 1010 -2.49 30.61 -17.62
C ALA A 1010 -1.82 31.98 -17.38
N LEU A 1011 -1.42 32.67 -18.45
CA LEU A 1011 -0.80 34.00 -18.34
C LEU A 1011 -1.79 35.08 -17.92
N THR A 1012 -3.03 35.03 -18.41
CA THR A 1012 -4.07 36.04 -18.15
C THR A 1012 -4.77 35.85 -16.81
N GLU A 1013 -4.90 34.61 -16.35
CA GLU A 1013 -5.49 34.27 -15.06
C GLU A 1013 -4.64 34.78 -13.89
N HIS A 1014 -3.32 34.68 -13.99
CA HIS A 1014 -2.39 35.00 -12.89
C HIS A 1014 -1.70 36.37 -13.02
N SER A 1015 -1.72 37.01 -14.19
CA SER A 1015 -1.10 38.32 -14.41
C SER A 1015 -2.04 39.24 -15.19
N PRO A 1016 -2.72 40.19 -14.50
CA PRO A 1016 -3.58 41.17 -15.15
C PRO A 1016 -2.85 42.02 -16.20
N SER A 1017 -1.55 42.26 -16.02
CA SER A 1017 -0.67 42.91 -16.99
C SER A 1017 -0.44 42.10 -18.27
N SER A 1018 -0.75 40.80 -18.28
CA SER A 1018 -0.68 39.99 -19.50
C SER A 1018 -1.80 40.32 -20.48
N VAL A 1019 -2.93 40.84 -20.00
CA VAL A 1019 -4.04 41.24 -20.88
C VAL A 1019 -3.64 42.44 -21.74
N SER A 1020 -2.89 43.41 -21.21
CA SER A 1020 -2.35 44.50 -22.04
C SER A 1020 -1.36 44.02 -23.09
N LEU A 1021 -0.63 42.92 -22.84
CA LEU A 1021 0.26 42.33 -23.85
C LEU A 1021 -0.50 41.70 -25.03
N LEU A 1022 -1.69 41.14 -24.78
CA LEU A 1022 -2.58 40.65 -25.85
C LEU A 1022 -3.09 41.82 -26.71
N GLU A 1023 -3.38 42.97 -26.08
CA GLU A 1023 -3.78 44.19 -26.79
C GLU A 1023 -2.64 44.72 -27.68
N GLU A 1024 -1.42 44.83 -27.13
CA GLU A 1024 -0.24 45.35 -27.83
C GLU A 1024 0.16 44.51 -29.06
N ASN A 1025 -0.11 43.20 -29.04
CA ASN A 1025 0.22 42.27 -30.12
C ASN A 1025 -0.96 41.97 -31.06
N HIS A 1026 -2.08 42.71 -30.96
CA HIS A 1026 -3.27 42.55 -31.82
C HIS A 1026 -3.82 41.12 -31.89
N LEU A 1027 -3.89 40.41 -30.76
CA LEU A 1027 -4.28 38.98 -30.73
C LEU A 1027 -5.79 38.71 -30.61
N PHE A 1028 -6.63 39.74 -30.46
CA PHE A 1028 -8.08 39.56 -30.40
C PHE A 1028 -8.72 39.11 -31.73
N PRO A 1029 -8.40 39.69 -32.91
CA PRO A 1029 -8.97 39.21 -34.17
C PRO A 1029 -8.63 37.73 -34.45
N PRO A 1030 -7.37 37.26 -34.27
CA PRO A 1030 -7.06 35.83 -34.37
C PRO A 1030 -7.84 34.95 -33.39
N LEU A 1031 -8.09 35.42 -32.15
CA LEU A 1031 -8.87 34.68 -31.17
C LEU A 1031 -10.33 34.49 -31.61
N PHE A 1032 -10.98 35.53 -32.14
CA PHE A 1032 -12.35 35.42 -32.67
C PHE A 1032 -12.39 34.54 -33.93
N GLN A 1033 -11.35 34.58 -34.76
CA GLN A 1033 -11.22 33.69 -35.92
C GLN A 1033 -11.15 32.21 -35.50
N VAL A 1034 -10.38 31.87 -34.45
CA VAL A 1034 -10.34 30.51 -33.90
C VAL A 1034 -11.73 30.07 -33.42
N ILE A 1035 -12.48 30.95 -32.77
CA ILE A 1035 -13.85 30.67 -32.32
C ILE A 1035 -14.76 30.38 -33.52
N LEU A 1036 -14.67 31.16 -34.59
CA LEU A 1036 -15.44 30.96 -35.82
C LEU A 1036 -15.10 29.61 -36.49
N GLU A 1037 -13.83 29.26 -36.58
CA GLU A 1037 -13.38 28.01 -37.22
C GLU A 1037 -13.81 26.75 -36.46
N HIS A 1038 -14.07 26.85 -35.15
CA HIS A 1038 -14.48 25.73 -34.30
C HIS A 1038 -15.98 25.72 -33.98
N GLN A 1039 -16.81 26.47 -34.71
CA GLN A 1039 -18.27 26.48 -34.52
C GLN A 1039 -18.92 25.10 -34.72
N ASP A 1040 -18.36 24.26 -35.59
CA ASP A 1040 -18.87 22.90 -35.80
C ASP A 1040 -18.58 21.95 -34.62
N ASN A 1041 -17.70 22.34 -33.69
CA ASN A 1041 -17.32 21.55 -32.51
C ASN A 1041 -17.30 22.40 -31.23
N ILE A 1042 -18.46 22.95 -30.89
CA ILE A 1042 -18.66 23.87 -29.75
C ILE A 1042 -18.22 23.28 -28.41
N LEU A 1043 -18.46 21.98 -28.20
CA LEU A 1043 -18.06 21.29 -26.97
C LEU A 1043 -16.59 20.85 -26.95
N GLY A 1044 -15.83 21.12 -28.03
CA GLY A 1044 -14.42 20.77 -28.15
C GLY A 1044 -13.51 21.57 -27.20
N ASN A 1045 -12.37 20.98 -26.85
CA ASN A 1045 -11.41 21.56 -25.90
C ASN A 1045 -10.86 22.92 -26.36
N THR A 1046 -10.63 23.11 -27.66
CA THR A 1046 -10.13 24.37 -28.23
C THR A 1046 -11.13 25.50 -28.01
N MET A 1047 -12.43 25.24 -28.28
CA MET A 1047 -13.51 26.21 -28.02
C MET A 1047 -13.63 26.54 -26.53
N GLN A 1048 -13.65 25.53 -25.66
CA GLN A 1048 -13.72 25.75 -24.21
C GLN A 1048 -12.56 26.61 -23.69
N THR A 1049 -11.35 26.36 -24.19
CA THR A 1049 -10.15 27.11 -23.79
C THR A 1049 -10.17 28.54 -24.35
N ALA A 1050 -10.66 28.73 -25.58
CA ALA A 1050 -10.85 30.06 -26.18
C ALA A 1050 -11.87 30.90 -25.40
N VAL A 1051 -12.98 30.28 -24.97
CA VAL A 1051 -14.00 30.93 -24.13
C VAL A 1051 -13.44 31.24 -22.73
N ALA A 1052 -12.65 30.34 -22.13
CA ALA A 1052 -11.97 30.61 -20.87
C ALA A 1052 -11.02 31.82 -20.96
N LEU A 1053 -10.25 31.92 -22.06
CA LEU A 1053 -9.39 33.08 -22.32
C LEU A 1053 -10.20 34.38 -22.45
N LEU A 1054 -11.31 34.35 -23.21
CA LEU A 1054 -12.21 35.48 -23.33
C LEU A 1054 -12.80 35.89 -21.98
N ASN A 1055 -13.16 34.92 -21.12
CA ASN A 1055 -13.66 35.20 -19.78
C ASN A 1055 -12.62 35.96 -18.94
N ASN A 1056 -11.37 35.49 -18.94
CA ASN A 1056 -10.26 36.16 -18.24
C ASN A 1056 -10.04 37.59 -18.76
N VAL A 1057 -10.08 37.79 -20.08
CA VAL A 1057 -9.90 39.10 -20.71
C VAL A 1057 -11.06 40.04 -20.35
N VAL A 1058 -12.31 39.59 -20.44
CA VAL A 1058 -13.49 40.42 -20.19
C VAL A 1058 -13.66 40.74 -18.70
N ALA A 1059 -13.28 39.82 -17.81
CA ALA A 1059 -13.32 40.04 -16.36
C ALA A 1059 -12.25 41.03 -15.86
N ASN A 1060 -11.19 41.27 -16.63
CA ASN A 1060 -10.12 42.18 -16.24
C ASN A 1060 -10.53 43.66 -16.38
N LYS A 1061 -10.35 44.43 -15.30
CA LYS A 1061 -10.71 45.87 -15.23
C LYS A 1061 -9.91 46.76 -16.17
N SER A 1062 -8.70 46.35 -16.58
CA SER A 1062 -7.85 47.14 -17.47
C SER A 1062 -8.20 47.00 -18.96
N THR A 1063 -9.08 46.07 -19.31
CA THR A 1063 -9.40 45.73 -20.69
C THR A 1063 -10.18 46.83 -21.39
N LYS A 1064 -9.76 47.19 -22.61
CA LYS A 1064 -10.50 48.12 -23.47
C LYS A 1064 -11.70 47.43 -24.12
N MET A 1065 -12.79 47.33 -23.38
CA MET A 1065 -14.01 46.63 -23.81
C MET A 1065 -14.57 47.13 -25.16
N MET A 1066 -14.37 48.40 -25.50
CA MET A 1066 -14.76 48.97 -26.80
C MET A 1066 -14.09 48.28 -28.00
N LEU A 1067 -12.84 47.82 -27.87
CA LEU A 1067 -12.15 47.10 -28.93
C LEU A 1067 -12.79 45.72 -29.15
N LEU A 1068 -13.10 45.01 -28.06
CA LEU A 1068 -13.77 43.70 -28.14
C LEU A 1068 -15.17 43.80 -28.75
N PHE A 1069 -15.93 44.86 -28.43
CA PHE A 1069 -17.21 45.10 -29.08
C PHE A 1069 -17.07 45.40 -30.57
N ALA A 1070 -16.03 46.13 -30.98
CA ALA A 1070 -15.76 46.41 -32.40
C ALA A 1070 -15.42 45.14 -33.20
N GLU A 1071 -14.72 44.19 -32.58
CA GLU A 1071 -14.43 42.85 -33.13
C GLU A 1071 -15.64 41.88 -33.08
N GLY A 1072 -16.80 42.35 -32.59
CA GLY A 1072 -18.04 41.57 -32.60
C GLY A 1072 -18.24 40.66 -31.39
N LEU A 1073 -17.67 40.95 -30.22
CA LEU A 1073 -17.85 40.14 -29.00
C LEU A 1073 -19.34 39.79 -28.73
N ALA A 1074 -20.25 40.77 -28.82
CA ALA A 1074 -21.66 40.55 -28.53
C ALA A 1074 -22.35 39.53 -29.45
N PRO A 1075 -22.31 39.64 -30.78
CA PRO A 1075 -22.91 38.63 -31.66
C PRO A 1075 -22.28 37.24 -31.50
N HIS A 1076 -20.96 37.13 -31.33
CA HIS A 1076 -20.30 35.82 -31.16
C HIS A 1076 -20.72 35.11 -29.87
N ILE A 1077 -20.73 35.82 -28.73
CA ILE A 1077 -21.13 35.22 -27.44
C ILE A 1077 -22.60 34.84 -27.44
N CYS A 1078 -23.48 35.67 -28.01
CA CYS A 1078 -24.90 35.34 -28.12
C CYS A 1078 -25.14 34.10 -29.00
N ASN A 1079 -24.47 33.98 -30.14
CA ASN A 1079 -24.59 32.80 -31.00
C ASN A 1079 -24.09 31.54 -30.29
N LEU A 1080 -22.91 31.59 -29.68
CA LEU A 1080 -22.37 30.47 -28.89
C LEU A 1080 -23.30 30.05 -27.75
N LEU A 1081 -23.92 31.02 -27.05
CA LEU A 1081 -24.87 30.73 -25.99
C LEU A 1081 -26.10 30.01 -26.53
N ILE A 1082 -26.67 30.47 -27.65
CA ILE A 1082 -27.84 29.85 -28.29
C ILE A 1082 -27.52 28.41 -28.71
N GLU A 1083 -26.39 28.21 -29.39
CA GLU A 1083 -25.99 26.91 -29.90
C GLU A 1083 -25.62 25.94 -28.76
N THR A 1084 -24.94 26.42 -27.72
CA THR A 1084 -24.62 25.60 -26.53
C THR A 1084 -25.88 25.20 -25.76
N VAL A 1085 -26.87 26.09 -25.65
CA VAL A 1085 -28.18 25.76 -25.04
C VAL A 1085 -28.92 24.73 -25.88
N ALA A 1086 -28.91 24.84 -27.21
CA ALA A 1086 -29.51 23.84 -28.10
C ALA A 1086 -28.87 22.46 -27.88
N LEU A 1087 -27.53 22.39 -27.88
CA LEU A 1087 -26.79 21.15 -27.61
C LEU A 1087 -27.06 20.60 -26.21
N TYR A 1088 -27.21 21.47 -25.20
CA TYR A 1088 -27.54 21.04 -23.83
C TYR A 1088 -28.92 20.38 -23.75
N LEU A 1089 -29.90 20.89 -24.51
CA LEU A 1089 -31.26 20.35 -24.55
C LEU A 1089 -31.37 19.06 -25.40
N GLU A 1090 -30.50 18.90 -26.39
CA GLU A 1090 -30.46 17.75 -27.30
C GLU A 1090 -29.54 16.61 -26.83
N ALA A 1091 -28.71 16.85 -25.81
CA ALA A 1091 -27.72 15.88 -25.35
C ALA A 1091 -28.33 14.71 -24.54
N ASP A 1092 -28.34 13.51 -25.15
CA ASP A 1092 -28.72 12.25 -24.48
C ASP A 1092 -27.61 11.68 -23.58
N ASP A 1093 -26.36 12.14 -23.73
CA ASP A 1093 -25.20 11.67 -22.97
C ASP A 1093 -24.86 12.58 -21.77
N LYS A 1094 -24.47 11.96 -20.66
CA LYS A 1094 -24.11 12.64 -19.40
C LYS A 1094 -22.78 13.38 -19.49
N SER A 1095 -21.89 12.97 -20.40
CA SER A 1095 -20.59 13.63 -20.61
C SER A 1095 -20.73 14.97 -21.33
N SER A 1096 -21.54 15.02 -22.39
CA SER A 1096 -21.79 16.22 -23.20
C SER A 1096 -22.64 17.25 -22.47
N THR A 1097 -23.59 16.82 -21.63
CA THR A 1097 -24.34 17.74 -20.75
C THR A 1097 -23.44 18.42 -19.71
N LYS A 1098 -22.44 17.72 -19.18
CA LYS A 1098 -21.49 18.29 -18.21
C LYS A 1098 -20.57 19.34 -18.86
N THR A 1099 -20.02 19.07 -20.04
CA THR A 1099 -19.18 20.03 -20.78
C THR A 1099 -19.99 21.22 -21.27
N ALA A 1100 -21.20 21.00 -21.78
CA ALA A 1100 -22.12 22.07 -22.13
C ALA A 1100 -22.45 22.96 -20.92
N ASN A 1101 -22.69 22.38 -19.74
CA ASN A 1101 -22.90 23.15 -18.51
C ASN A 1101 -21.71 24.04 -18.14
N ALA A 1102 -20.48 23.51 -18.19
CA ALA A 1102 -19.28 24.29 -17.89
C ALA A 1102 -19.07 25.46 -18.88
N LEU A 1103 -19.34 25.21 -20.16
CA LEU A 1103 -19.27 26.24 -21.19
C LEU A 1103 -20.37 27.30 -21.00
N LEU A 1104 -21.61 26.90 -20.68
CA LEU A 1104 -22.71 27.80 -20.38
C LEU A 1104 -22.39 28.72 -19.19
N LEU A 1105 -21.81 28.18 -18.12
CA LEU A 1105 -21.38 28.99 -16.97
C LEU A 1105 -20.36 30.06 -17.39
N SER A 1106 -19.35 29.67 -18.16
CA SER A 1106 -18.33 30.60 -18.65
C SER A 1106 -18.91 31.68 -19.57
N LEU A 1107 -19.84 31.31 -20.47
CA LEU A 1107 -20.54 32.25 -21.35
C LEU A 1107 -21.46 33.20 -20.57
N LEU A 1108 -22.10 32.71 -19.51
CA LEU A 1108 -22.93 33.53 -18.62
C LEU A 1108 -22.08 34.53 -17.81
N ASP A 1109 -20.89 34.14 -17.37
CA ASP A 1109 -19.95 35.04 -16.69
C ASP A 1109 -19.46 36.15 -17.62
N ILE A 1110 -19.12 35.81 -18.88
CA ILE A 1110 -18.77 36.80 -19.91
C ILE A 1110 -19.95 37.76 -20.14
N LEU A 1111 -21.16 37.22 -20.29
CA LEU A 1111 -22.37 38.02 -20.48
C LEU A 1111 -22.63 38.94 -19.29
N HIS A 1112 -22.44 38.45 -18.06
CA HIS A 1112 -22.57 39.25 -16.86
C HIS A 1112 -21.57 40.42 -16.86
N CYS A 1113 -20.30 40.17 -17.16
CA CYS A 1113 -19.28 41.20 -17.24
C CYS A 1113 -19.59 42.24 -18.34
N MET A 1114 -20.04 41.80 -19.52
CA MET A 1114 -20.50 42.67 -20.61
C MET A 1114 -21.66 43.58 -20.17
N LEU A 1115 -22.63 43.01 -19.46
CA LEU A 1115 -23.79 43.76 -18.95
C LEU A 1115 -23.39 44.75 -17.85
N MET A 1116 -22.47 44.37 -16.96
CA MET A 1116 -21.94 45.27 -15.93
C MET A 1116 -21.22 46.47 -16.54
N TYR A 1117 -20.37 46.24 -17.55
CA TYR A 1117 -19.74 47.32 -18.31
C TYR A 1117 -20.78 48.21 -18.98
N THR A 1118 -21.74 47.62 -19.70
CA THR A 1118 -22.81 48.35 -20.40
C THR A 1118 -23.65 49.17 -19.42
N THR A 1119 -23.98 48.62 -18.25
CA THR A 1119 -24.73 49.29 -17.20
C THR A 1119 -23.97 50.49 -16.65
N ASN A 1120 -22.64 50.36 -16.46
CA ASN A 1120 -21.81 51.47 -16.02
C ASN A 1120 -21.77 52.61 -17.06
N ILE A 1121 -21.63 52.29 -18.34
CA ILE A 1121 -21.69 53.28 -19.44
C ILE A 1121 -23.07 53.95 -19.50
N VAL A 1122 -24.16 53.19 -19.41
CA VAL A 1122 -25.54 53.72 -19.39
C VAL A 1122 -25.74 54.63 -18.18
N ARG A 1123 -25.25 54.24 -17.00
CA ARG A 1123 -25.32 55.07 -15.77
C ARG A 1123 -24.57 56.40 -15.95
N GLN A 1124 -23.32 56.36 -16.42
CA GLN A 1124 -22.53 57.57 -16.68
C GLN A 1124 -23.21 58.47 -17.73
N THR A 1125 -23.78 57.88 -18.78
CA THR A 1125 -24.46 58.60 -19.86
C THR A 1125 -25.76 59.28 -19.38
N LEU A 1126 -26.52 58.62 -18.50
CA LEU A 1126 -27.75 59.18 -17.94
C LEU A 1126 -27.49 60.30 -16.92
N GLN A 1127 -26.36 60.25 -16.21
CA GLN A 1127 -25.94 61.27 -15.24
C GLN A 1127 -25.36 62.53 -15.91
N LEU A 1128 -24.88 62.43 -17.15
CA LEU A 1128 -24.40 63.59 -17.89
C LEU A 1128 -25.59 64.46 -18.36
N PRO A 1129 -25.50 65.79 -18.23
CA PRO A 1129 -26.42 66.72 -18.88
C PRO A 1129 -26.12 66.77 -20.39
N SER A 1130 -26.37 65.68 -21.12
CA SER A 1130 -26.19 65.65 -22.57
C SER A 1130 -27.27 66.49 -23.25
N GLU A 1131 -26.92 67.52 -24.05
CA GLU A 1131 -27.90 68.19 -24.92
C GLU A 1131 -28.39 67.27 -26.05
N ASP A 1132 -27.67 66.17 -26.30
CA ASP A 1132 -27.97 65.21 -27.36
C ASP A 1132 -29.08 64.23 -26.95
N THR A 1133 -30.26 64.43 -27.54
CA THR A 1133 -31.49 63.68 -27.27
C THR A 1133 -31.42 62.22 -27.69
N GLU A 1134 -30.67 61.90 -28.75
CA GLU A 1134 -30.60 60.53 -29.28
C GLU A 1134 -29.85 59.59 -28.33
N ILE A 1135 -28.76 60.08 -27.74
CA ILE A 1135 -27.94 59.33 -26.77
C ILE A 1135 -28.77 59.01 -25.51
N PHE A 1136 -29.54 59.98 -25.02
CA PHE A 1136 -30.38 59.79 -23.85
C PHE A 1136 -31.54 58.83 -24.12
N GLU A 1137 -32.18 58.92 -25.29
CA GLU A 1137 -33.21 57.96 -25.70
C GLU A 1137 -32.65 56.53 -25.76
N ASN A 1138 -31.48 56.34 -26.35
CA ASN A 1138 -30.85 55.03 -26.44
C ASN A 1138 -30.43 54.50 -25.07
N ALA A 1139 -29.81 55.32 -24.22
CA ALA A 1139 -29.47 54.94 -22.84
C ALA A 1139 -30.72 54.58 -22.01
N SER A 1140 -31.82 55.34 -22.18
CA SER A 1140 -33.09 55.07 -21.51
C SER A 1140 -33.76 53.78 -22.02
N ARG A 1141 -33.66 53.49 -23.34
CA ARG A 1141 -34.12 52.23 -23.93
C ARG A 1141 -33.30 51.05 -23.42
N CYS A 1142 -31.97 51.18 -23.35
CA CYS A 1142 -31.07 50.17 -22.78
C CYS A 1142 -31.42 49.91 -21.31
N LEU A 1143 -31.59 50.96 -20.49
CA LEU A 1143 -32.01 50.81 -19.10
C LEU A 1143 -33.39 50.14 -18.98
N SER A 1144 -34.35 50.51 -19.84
CA SER A 1144 -35.65 49.86 -19.89
C SER A 1144 -35.55 48.38 -20.21
N LEU A 1145 -34.68 47.98 -21.16
CA LEU A 1145 -34.45 46.57 -21.50
C LEU A 1145 -33.76 45.82 -20.36
N LEU A 1146 -32.76 46.42 -19.72
CA LEU A 1146 -32.10 45.84 -18.55
C LEU A 1146 -33.09 45.60 -17.40
N VAL A 1147 -33.95 46.58 -17.12
CA VAL A 1147 -35.01 46.45 -16.10
C VAL A 1147 -36.08 45.45 -16.52
N GLN A 1148 -36.36 45.31 -17.82
CA GLN A 1148 -37.27 44.28 -18.34
C GLN A 1148 -36.74 42.87 -18.12
N LEU A 1149 -35.44 42.67 -18.29
CA LEU A 1149 -34.77 41.38 -18.17
C LEU A 1149 -34.42 41.03 -16.71
N TYR A 1150 -34.00 42.01 -15.90
CA TYR A 1150 -33.40 41.79 -14.57
C TYR A 1150 -34.09 42.53 -13.41
N GLY A 1151 -34.94 43.51 -13.69
CA GLY A 1151 -35.47 44.47 -12.71
C GLY A 1151 -36.39 43.90 -11.63
N GLY A 1152 -36.67 42.59 -11.64
CA GLY A 1152 -37.42 41.89 -10.60
C GLY A 1152 -36.56 41.24 -9.51
N ASN A 1153 -35.29 40.90 -9.78
CA ASN A 1153 -34.55 39.93 -8.94
C ASN A 1153 -33.31 40.50 -8.22
N SER A 1154 -32.81 41.68 -8.61
CA SER A 1154 -31.64 42.31 -7.98
C SER A 1154 -32.02 43.20 -6.79
N GLN A 1155 -31.54 42.87 -5.59
CA GLN A 1155 -31.75 43.66 -4.36
C GLN A 1155 -31.10 45.06 -4.40
N GLU A 1156 -30.18 45.31 -5.33
CA GLU A 1156 -29.41 46.55 -5.44
C GLU A 1156 -29.98 47.57 -6.46
N SER A 1157 -31.13 47.26 -7.08
CA SER A 1157 -31.69 48.09 -8.16
C SER A 1157 -32.15 49.49 -7.69
N MET A 1158 -32.57 49.62 -6.43
CA MET A 1158 -33.06 50.86 -5.80
C MET A 1158 -32.19 51.24 -4.60
N THR A 1159 -30.87 51.33 -4.78
CA THR A 1159 -29.97 51.90 -3.77
C THR A 1159 -30.17 53.41 -3.64
N PRO A 1160 -29.79 54.02 -2.49
CA PRO A 1160 -29.89 55.47 -2.30
C PRO A 1160 -29.21 56.30 -3.40
N GLU A 1161 -28.06 55.84 -3.92
CA GLU A 1161 -27.34 56.48 -5.03
C GLU A 1161 -28.12 56.43 -6.36
N ASN A 1162 -28.70 55.28 -6.69
CA ASN A 1162 -29.50 55.10 -7.90
C ASN A 1162 -30.80 55.92 -7.83
N MET A 1163 -31.46 55.95 -6.66
CA MET A 1163 -32.64 56.78 -6.41
C MET A 1163 -32.31 58.27 -6.49
N GLY A 1164 -31.15 58.68 -5.97
CA GLY A 1164 -30.62 60.04 -6.14
C GLY A 1164 -30.41 60.40 -7.61
N SER A 1165 -29.81 59.50 -8.40
CA SER A 1165 -29.62 59.69 -9.84
C SER A 1165 -30.94 59.82 -10.60
N PHE A 1166 -31.93 58.97 -10.30
CA PHE A 1166 -33.28 59.07 -10.88
C PHE A 1166 -33.94 60.42 -10.54
N ALA A 1167 -33.79 60.88 -9.29
CA ALA A 1167 -34.36 62.15 -8.83
C ALA A 1167 -33.74 63.35 -9.55
N GLU A 1168 -32.43 63.32 -9.75
CA GLU A 1168 -31.69 64.38 -10.43
C GLU A 1168 -32.06 64.47 -11.91
N VAL A 1169 -32.12 63.32 -12.61
CA VAL A 1169 -32.50 63.26 -14.03
C VAL A 1169 -33.94 63.70 -14.26
N LEU A 1170 -34.87 63.34 -13.36
CA LEU A 1170 -36.26 63.79 -13.43
C LEU A 1170 -36.41 65.31 -13.24
N LYS A 1171 -35.56 65.91 -12.39
CA LYS A 1171 -35.55 67.36 -12.12
C LYS A 1171 -34.87 68.16 -13.23
N SER A 1172 -33.73 67.71 -13.74
CA SER A 1172 -32.90 68.46 -14.69
C SER A 1172 -33.49 68.49 -16.12
N ARG A 1173 -34.09 67.39 -16.58
CA ARG A 1173 -34.63 67.27 -17.95
C ARG A 1173 -36.03 67.87 -18.04
N LYS A 1174 -36.33 68.75 -19.01
CA LYS A 1174 -37.67 69.35 -19.23
C LYS A 1174 -38.55 68.63 -20.26
N ASP A 1175 -38.03 67.68 -21.01
CA ASP A 1175 -38.78 66.95 -22.04
C ASP A 1175 -39.74 65.91 -21.42
N THR A 1176 -41.02 66.06 -21.76
CA THR A 1176 -42.12 65.22 -21.29
C THR A 1176 -42.03 63.75 -21.74
N ARG A 1177 -41.41 63.44 -22.88
CA ARG A 1177 -41.24 62.04 -23.35
C ARG A 1177 -40.22 61.30 -22.50
N HIS A 1178 -39.08 61.95 -22.24
CA HIS A 1178 -38.00 61.41 -21.41
C HIS A 1178 -38.44 61.14 -19.98
N ARG A 1179 -39.15 62.08 -19.36
CA ARG A 1179 -39.74 61.90 -18.03
C ARG A 1179 -40.72 60.71 -17.99
N LYS A 1180 -41.56 60.53 -19.01
CA LYS A 1180 -42.50 59.39 -19.07
C LYS A 1180 -41.80 58.04 -19.13
N VAL A 1181 -40.74 57.93 -19.93
CA VAL A 1181 -39.98 56.67 -20.04
C VAL A 1181 -39.32 56.32 -18.70
N LEU A 1182 -38.67 57.28 -18.06
CA LEU A 1182 -38.02 57.08 -16.76
C LEU A 1182 -39.03 56.71 -15.66
N LEU A 1183 -40.19 57.38 -15.62
CA LEU A 1183 -41.27 57.06 -14.67
C LEU A 1183 -41.84 55.66 -14.91
N ARG A 1184 -41.97 55.21 -16.15
CA ARG A 1184 -42.40 53.84 -16.45
C ARG A 1184 -41.39 52.80 -15.96
N ILE A 1185 -40.09 53.10 -16.06
CA ILE A 1185 -39.02 52.25 -15.54
C ILE A 1185 -39.11 52.15 -14.01
N ILE A 1186 -39.22 53.29 -13.32
CA ILE A 1186 -39.35 53.36 -11.85
C ILE A 1186 -40.60 52.61 -11.39
N LYS A 1187 -41.76 52.86 -12.04
CA LYS A 1187 -43.01 52.15 -11.75
C LYS A 1187 -42.82 50.65 -11.85
N ARG A 1188 -42.16 50.18 -12.92
CA ARG A 1188 -41.93 48.75 -13.13
C ARG A 1188 -41.09 48.16 -12.00
N LEU A 1189 -39.95 48.78 -11.66
CA LEU A 1189 -39.04 48.31 -10.60
C LEU A 1189 -39.75 48.09 -9.26
N ILE A 1190 -40.60 49.04 -8.85
CA ILE A 1190 -41.32 48.93 -7.58
C ILE A 1190 -42.53 47.98 -7.63
N THR A 1191 -43.11 47.76 -8.82
CA THR A 1191 -44.21 46.80 -8.98
C THR A 1191 -43.74 45.36 -9.14
N SER A 1192 -42.50 45.14 -9.63
CA SER A 1192 -41.95 43.81 -9.86
C SER A 1192 -41.24 43.21 -8.65
N ASN A 1193 -40.83 44.03 -7.67
CA ASN A 1193 -40.13 43.56 -6.47
C ASN A 1193 -40.53 44.38 -5.23
N GLU A 1194 -41.13 43.70 -4.25
CA GLU A 1194 -41.62 44.28 -3.00
C GLU A 1194 -40.50 44.93 -2.17
N LYS A 1195 -39.26 44.40 -2.23
CA LYS A 1195 -38.10 45.01 -1.55
C LYS A 1195 -37.65 46.32 -2.18
N CYS A 1196 -37.80 46.48 -3.49
CA CYS A 1196 -37.53 47.76 -4.16
C CYS A 1196 -38.53 48.83 -3.72
N LEU A 1197 -39.78 48.43 -3.48
CA LEU A 1197 -40.82 49.28 -2.92
C LEU A 1197 -40.51 49.64 -1.45
N GLU A 1198 -40.01 48.69 -0.65
CA GLU A 1198 -39.54 48.96 0.73
C GLU A 1198 -38.33 49.90 0.75
N SER A 1199 -37.33 49.71 -0.12
CA SER A 1199 -36.15 50.60 -0.22
C SER A 1199 -36.54 52.03 -0.60
N LEU A 1200 -37.47 52.18 -1.55
CA LEU A 1200 -38.01 53.50 -1.90
C LEU A 1200 -38.75 54.16 -0.73
N LYS A 1201 -39.36 53.37 0.17
CA LYS A 1201 -40.03 53.87 1.39
C LYS A 1201 -39.04 54.23 2.50
N SER A 1202 -37.92 53.49 2.65
CA SER A 1202 -36.94 53.71 3.72
C SER A 1202 -35.93 54.81 3.41
N ASP A 1203 -35.38 54.82 2.19
CA ASP A 1203 -34.18 55.60 1.85
C ASP A 1203 -34.34 56.46 0.58
N GLY A 1204 -35.57 56.62 0.09
CA GLY A 1204 -35.89 57.21 -1.22
C GLY A 1204 -36.31 58.68 -1.24
N ASP A 1205 -36.07 59.45 -0.17
CA ASP A 1205 -36.60 60.81 0.03
C ASP A 1205 -36.40 61.75 -1.17
N ALA A 1206 -35.20 61.77 -1.76
CA ALA A 1206 -34.88 62.64 -2.89
C ALA A 1206 -35.75 62.35 -4.13
N LEU A 1207 -36.01 61.08 -4.39
CA LEU A 1207 -36.83 60.60 -5.51
C LEU A 1207 -38.31 60.82 -5.24
N LEU A 1208 -38.77 60.59 -4.01
CA LEU A 1208 -40.14 60.89 -3.59
C LEU A 1208 -40.46 62.39 -3.71
N CYS A 1209 -39.55 63.28 -3.31
CA CYS A 1209 -39.69 64.72 -3.51
C CYS A 1209 -39.76 65.09 -5.00
N ALA A 1210 -38.94 64.45 -5.86
CA ALA A 1210 -38.99 64.67 -7.30
C ALA A 1210 -40.35 64.24 -7.89
N LEU A 1211 -40.86 63.07 -7.49
CA LEU A 1211 -42.16 62.55 -7.93
C LEU A 1211 -43.32 63.44 -7.45
N GLN A 1212 -43.28 63.94 -6.21
CA GLN A 1212 -44.27 64.88 -5.68
C GLN A 1212 -44.29 66.20 -6.46
N SER A 1213 -43.13 66.73 -6.84
CA SER A 1213 -43.04 67.94 -7.66
C SER A 1213 -43.64 67.77 -9.06
N LEU A 1214 -43.51 66.56 -9.64
CA LEU A 1214 -44.04 66.22 -10.96
C LEU A 1214 -45.53 65.85 -10.94
N ALA A 1215 -46.07 65.46 -9.78
CA ALA A 1215 -47.48 65.08 -9.59
C ALA A 1215 -48.43 66.27 -9.42
N GLN A 1216 -47.92 67.50 -9.30
CA GLN A 1216 -48.75 68.70 -9.21
C GLN A 1216 -49.55 68.95 -10.51
N PRO A 1217 -50.78 69.51 -10.41
CA PRO A 1217 -51.66 69.69 -11.56
C PRO A 1217 -51.03 70.64 -12.58
N ALA A 1218 -50.61 70.10 -13.72
CA ALA A 1218 -49.92 70.84 -14.76
C ALA A 1218 -50.89 71.45 -15.79
N SER A 1219 -50.50 72.60 -16.34
CA SER A 1219 -51.30 73.43 -17.25
C SER A 1219 -51.33 72.96 -18.71
N SER A 1220 -50.70 71.83 -19.07
CA SER A 1220 -50.59 71.31 -20.45
C SER A 1220 -50.92 69.82 -20.59
N HIS A 1221 -51.56 69.40 -21.70
CA HIS A 1221 -51.96 68.00 -21.96
C HIS A 1221 -50.79 66.99 -21.96
N ALA A 1222 -49.58 67.42 -22.31
CA ALA A 1222 -48.39 66.56 -22.33
C ALA A 1222 -47.87 66.27 -20.92
N ASP A 1223 -47.98 67.24 -20.02
CA ASP A 1223 -47.62 67.15 -18.60
C ASP A 1223 -48.65 66.36 -17.78
N VAL A 1224 -49.93 66.36 -18.19
CA VAL A 1224 -50.99 65.55 -17.54
C VAL A 1224 -50.61 64.07 -17.47
N ALA A 1225 -50.00 63.52 -18.53
CA ALA A 1225 -49.58 62.12 -18.55
C ALA A 1225 -48.32 61.85 -17.70
N VAL A 1226 -47.41 62.83 -17.54
CA VAL A 1226 -46.26 62.74 -16.61
C VAL A 1226 -46.78 62.77 -15.17
N ALA A 1227 -47.65 63.73 -14.86
CA ALA A 1227 -48.27 63.91 -13.54
C ALA A 1227 -49.13 62.72 -13.13
N SER A 1228 -49.85 62.12 -14.08
CA SER A 1228 -50.63 60.88 -13.87
C SER A 1228 -49.73 59.70 -13.50
N LEU A 1229 -48.65 59.46 -14.25
CA LEU A 1229 -47.69 58.39 -13.97
C LEU A 1229 -46.96 58.59 -12.63
N ALA A 1230 -46.54 59.82 -12.32
CA ALA A 1230 -45.93 60.14 -11.02
C ALA A 1230 -46.91 59.94 -9.85
N SER A 1231 -48.17 60.36 -10.02
CA SER A 1231 -49.23 60.15 -9.03
C SER A 1231 -49.54 58.67 -8.82
N GLU A 1232 -49.53 57.88 -9.88
CA GLU A 1232 -49.77 56.43 -9.81
C GLU A 1232 -48.65 55.72 -9.03
N ILE A 1233 -47.39 56.11 -9.27
CA ILE A 1233 -46.21 55.61 -8.52
C ILE A 1233 -46.32 55.98 -7.03
N LEU A 1234 -46.66 57.23 -6.72
CA LEU A 1234 -46.87 57.68 -5.33
C LEU A 1234 -48.03 56.92 -4.66
N ARG A 1235 -49.09 56.61 -5.41
CA ARG A 1235 -50.23 55.84 -4.90
C ARG A 1235 -49.85 54.38 -4.62
N THR A 1236 -49.03 53.74 -5.46
CA THR A 1236 -48.47 52.41 -5.16
C THR A 1236 -47.57 52.40 -3.93
N VAL A 1237 -46.85 53.49 -3.64
CA VAL A 1237 -46.08 53.63 -2.39
C VAL A 1237 -46.99 53.80 -1.17
N ALA A 1238 -48.13 54.49 -1.32
CA ALA A 1238 -49.06 54.79 -0.23
C ALA A 1238 -50.03 53.63 0.14
N HIS A 1239 -50.33 52.70 -0.78
CA HIS A 1239 -51.45 51.75 -0.64
C HIS A 1239 -51.32 50.67 0.44
N GLU A 1240 -50.18 50.56 1.13
CA GLU A 1240 -49.94 49.56 2.20
C GLU A 1240 -49.49 50.15 3.54
N ASN A 1241 -49.53 51.48 3.71
CA ASN A 1241 -49.14 52.12 4.97
C ASN A 1241 -50.32 52.96 5.52
N PRO A 1242 -51.07 52.50 6.55
CA PRO A 1242 -52.20 53.26 7.10
C PRO A 1242 -51.76 54.46 7.98
N LYS A 1243 -50.52 54.94 7.86
CA LYS A 1243 -49.95 56.00 8.71
C LYS A 1243 -49.59 57.32 7.99
N LEU A 1244 -49.91 57.48 6.71
CA LEU A 1244 -49.60 58.71 5.96
C LEU A 1244 -50.83 59.38 5.33
N THR A 1245 -51.95 59.34 6.03
CA THR A 1245 -53.08 60.26 5.82
C THR A 1245 -53.23 61.19 7.03
N LYS A 1246 -52.43 62.26 7.05
CA LYS A 1246 -52.77 63.54 7.68
C LYS A 1246 -52.01 64.68 7.01
#